data_AF-A0A176W614-F1
#
_entry.id   AF-A0A176W614-F1
#
_cell.length_a   1.000
_cell.length_b   1.000
_cell.length_c   1.000
_cell.angle_alpha   90.00
_cell.angle_beta   90.00
_cell.angle_gamma   90.00
#
_symmetry.space_group_name_H-M   'P 1'
#
loop_
_entity.id
_entity.type
_entity.pdbx_description
1 polymer ?
#
loop_
_entity_poly.entity_id
_entity_poly.type
_entity_poly.pdbx_seq_one_letter_code
_entity_poly.pdbx_strand_id
1 'polypeptide(L)'
;MRASWELSEMRKFGSGVVCLLFLVWSVAGVVVGGGFAGEDDGDRKLEGTIAFASVGRSRYGFDIFGVSLAQIPESGKLVDRMLADGLVEKRLTDGVSVNYNAQLVEGKEKQNLLQWLKSSGHVSDVDLAGDTGELLLYVSERDGSARVYISLFLDQGKNRRGASPDLEAGPELELLSEFEGSSLGSKREERKNFRYLSEIETSKKVLQLNLSKLGSSGPHLHDRPQLGGTRVVYVSTEQAREERRQSWSGVYSTSLDSRFDIRLTPDGMTDFSPAISPSGEWVVAASFQGKGWQGEVRALDTDLYLFSAKDGSNRRLVTKNGGWPTWKDESTIFFHRQADDGWWSIFKLTLPEDFTMNGFTEGEIQEERVTPPGVHAMTPSASKAGDWIAVATRRPESAYRHIEIYDLSSKVFIRLTERLAPNAHHYNPSVSSSSKHVLYHRCKGVLGASTTPFAVPLLEPLQSIVPRVSLFRVDGMFPSFSPDGSLIAYLHDGVYVTNLNGKSRRRVYNGTAFATCWDRKRKGVVYISAGAGFSPELAEVHILSIFNADGEGEPYYKQLTKDGSGNNAFPSASPDGKYVVFRSGRTGHKNLYIMDAVDGEEGGLRQLTSGPWTDTMANWSPTGEWIAFASNRESPAAGHFSVYLIHPDGTGLHKILSDGGRANHPIFSPDGKSLVFTSDFAAISAEPVSLPNQYQPYGEIYIAKIDGSKATRLTHNSYEDGTPAWGPIFLDPNDLSEDAEDQSTCDFDDALWLNSPNLGTLC
;
A
#
# COMPACT_ATOMS: atom_id res chain seq x y z
N MET A 1 9.42 17.53 -7.80
CA MET A 1 9.92 16.44 -8.66
C MET A 1 8.76 15.86 -9.44
N ARG A 2 8.55 16.34 -10.67
CA ARG A 2 7.55 15.82 -11.62
C ARG A 2 8.15 14.58 -12.25
N ALA A 3 7.62 13.41 -11.91
CA ALA A 3 8.01 12.14 -12.48
C ALA A 3 7.17 11.88 -13.76
N SER A 4 7.41 12.66 -14.80
CA SER A 4 6.91 12.37 -16.14
C SER A 4 7.87 11.36 -16.80
N TRP A 5 7.53 10.08 -16.76
CA TRP A 5 8.32 9.01 -17.38
C TRP A 5 7.83 8.70 -18.79
N GLU A 6 8.73 8.83 -19.77
CA GLU A 6 8.52 8.44 -21.16
C GLU A 6 8.67 6.92 -21.31
N LEU A 7 7.58 6.26 -21.72
CA LEU A 7 7.43 4.84 -22.08
C LEU A 7 8.06 4.51 -23.46
N SER A 8 9.31 4.90 -23.74
CA SER A 8 9.86 4.75 -25.11
C SER A 8 10.50 3.40 -25.44
N GLU A 9 10.74 2.50 -24.48
CA GLU A 9 11.65 1.34 -24.72
C GLU A 9 11.05 -0.06 -24.46
N MET A 10 9.72 -0.25 -24.58
CA MET A 10 9.10 -1.59 -24.68
C MET A 10 8.50 -1.89 -26.08
N ARG A 11 8.94 -1.18 -27.12
CA ARG A 11 8.56 -1.48 -28.50
C ARG A 11 9.50 -2.53 -29.09
N LYS A 12 9.17 -3.83 -28.97
CA LYS A 12 9.37 -4.81 -30.04
C LYS A 12 8.87 -6.23 -29.70
N PHE A 13 7.93 -6.66 -30.55
CA PHE A 13 7.45 -8.01 -30.87
C PHE A 13 6.30 -8.61 -30.06
N GLY A 14 5.23 -8.90 -30.78
CA GLY A 14 3.98 -9.48 -30.29
C GLY A 14 3.72 -10.91 -30.77
N SER A 15 2.77 -11.54 -30.06
CA SER A 15 1.75 -12.52 -30.44
C SER A 15 2.07 -13.71 -31.36
N GLY A 16 1.78 -14.94 -30.89
CA GLY A 16 1.57 -16.11 -31.76
C GLY A 16 1.57 -17.53 -31.15
N VAL A 17 0.56 -17.85 -30.32
CA VAL A 17 -0.21 -19.12 -30.13
C VAL A 17 0.39 -20.55 -30.37
N VAL A 18 0.07 -21.45 -29.41
CA VAL A 18 -0.38 -22.88 -29.49
C VAL A 18 0.49 -23.97 -28.79
N CYS A 19 -0.20 -24.65 -27.86
CA CYS A 19 0.01 -25.91 -27.11
C CYS A 19 0.74 -27.11 -27.76
N LEU A 20 1.42 -27.96 -26.95
CA LEU A 20 0.98 -29.32 -26.52
C LEU A 20 2.10 -30.17 -25.81
N LEU A 21 1.75 -30.73 -24.64
CA LEU A 21 1.99 -32.08 -24.04
C LEU A 21 3.40 -32.70 -23.72
N PHE A 22 3.58 -33.00 -22.40
CA PHE A 22 4.16 -34.16 -21.66
C PHE A 22 5.50 -34.82 -22.05
N LEU A 23 6.42 -35.02 -21.06
CA LEU A 23 6.52 -36.26 -20.26
C LEU A 23 7.55 -36.19 -19.12
N VAL A 24 7.19 -36.88 -18.03
CA VAL A 24 7.87 -37.18 -16.77
C VAL A 24 9.17 -37.96 -16.95
N TRP A 25 10.22 -37.69 -16.14
CA TRP A 25 11.08 -38.73 -15.55
C TRP A 25 11.58 -38.29 -14.16
N SER A 26 11.19 -39.07 -13.15
CA SER A 26 11.67 -39.06 -11.77
C SER A 26 12.97 -39.83 -11.65
N VAL A 27 13.94 -39.32 -10.89
CA VAL A 27 15.04 -40.13 -10.34
C VAL A 27 15.22 -39.80 -8.87
N ALA A 28 15.00 -40.82 -8.04
CA ALA A 28 15.30 -40.85 -6.62
C ALA A 28 16.82 -40.97 -6.38
N GLY A 29 17.33 -40.22 -5.41
CA GLY A 29 18.71 -40.28 -4.94
C GLY A 29 18.76 -40.27 -3.42
N VAL A 30 19.33 -41.33 -2.87
CA VAL A 30 19.35 -41.78 -1.47
C VAL A 30 20.09 -40.82 -0.52
N VAL A 31 19.52 -40.65 0.68
CA VAL A 31 20.15 -40.07 1.87
C VAL A 31 21.15 -41.05 2.47
N VAL A 32 22.41 -40.65 2.67
CA VAL A 32 23.31 -41.28 3.64
C VAL A 32 23.95 -40.19 4.48
N GLY A 33 23.67 -40.23 5.78
CA GLY A 33 24.23 -39.32 6.78
C GLY A 33 25.68 -39.65 7.13
N GLY A 34 26.43 -38.60 7.45
CA GLY A 34 27.73 -38.66 8.10
C GLY A 34 27.89 -37.39 8.92
N GLY A 35 27.71 -37.51 10.23
CA GLY A 35 27.97 -36.42 11.17
C GLY A 35 29.48 -36.20 11.31
N PHE A 36 29.89 -34.95 11.28
CA PHE A 36 31.13 -34.50 11.91
C PHE A 36 30.82 -33.31 12.81
N ALA A 37 31.47 -33.35 13.96
CA ALA A 37 31.23 -32.56 15.15
C ALA A 37 31.36 -31.06 14.92
N GLY A 38 30.48 -30.31 15.59
CA GLY A 38 30.47 -28.86 15.61
C GLY A 38 31.69 -28.30 16.34
N GLU A 39 32.36 -27.37 15.67
CA GLU A 39 32.92 -26.21 16.36
C GLU A 39 31.78 -25.19 16.52
N ASP A 40 31.59 -24.81 17.78
CA ASP A 40 30.57 -23.89 18.29
C ASP A 40 30.95 -22.46 17.85
N ASP A 41 30.62 -22.11 16.59
CA ASP A 41 30.79 -20.76 16.08
C ASP A 41 29.63 -19.92 16.63
N GLY A 42 29.96 -19.12 17.66
CA GLY A 42 29.03 -18.41 18.53
C GLY A 42 27.81 -17.86 17.78
N ASP A 43 26.66 -18.48 18.03
CA ASP A 43 25.39 -18.20 17.38
C ASP A 43 24.95 -16.77 17.74
N ARG A 44 25.46 -15.77 17.01
CA ARG A 44 24.89 -14.43 16.99
C ARG A 44 23.48 -14.59 16.47
N LYS A 45 22.55 -14.74 17.40
CA LYS A 45 21.12 -14.75 17.15
C LYS A 45 20.79 -13.54 16.27
N LEU A 46 20.11 -13.82 15.16
CA LEU A 46 19.58 -12.83 14.24
C LEU A 46 18.97 -11.65 15.01
N GLU A 47 19.57 -10.48 14.85
CA GLU A 47 19.18 -9.24 15.51
C GLU A 47 19.47 -8.05 14.60
N GLY A 48 18.64 -7.03 14.67
CA GLY A 48 18.88 -5.77 14.00
C GLY A 48 17.61 -5.00 13.68
N THR A 49 17.75 -4.01 12.82
CA THR A 49 16.65 -3.18 12.35
C THR A 49 16.59 -3.25 10.83
N ILE A 50 15.42 -3.58 10.27
CA ILE A 50 15.14 -3.45 8.84
C ILE A 50 14.46 -2.10 8.61
N ALA A 51 15.06 -1.27 7.76
CA ALA A 51 14.46 -0.03 7.29
C ALA A 51 14.18 -0.13 5.80
N PHE A 52 13.01 0.31 5.36
CA PHE A 52 12.62 0.30 3.94
C PHE A 52 11.80 1.54 3.61
N ALA A 53 11.56 1.80 2.33
CA ALA A 53 10.68 2.89 1.90
C ALA A 53 9.40 2.32 1.29
N SER A 54 8.31 3.09 1.33
CA SER A 54 7.05 2.74 0.65
C SER A 54 6.74 3.80 -0.39
N VAL A 55 6.61 3.39 -1.65
CA VAL A 55 6.45 4.33 -2.77
C VAL A 55 5.19 5.17 -2.58
N GLY A 56 5.36 6.50 -2.55
CA GLY A 56 4.28 7.48 -2.40
C GLY A 56 3.65 7.57 -1.01
N ARG A 57 3.98 6.67 -0.06
CA ARG A 57 3.26 6.54 1.21
C ARG A 57 3.32 7.77 2.11
N SER A 58 4.42 8.52 2.11
CA SER A 58 4.55 9.79 2.82
C SER A 58 3.71 10.93 2.23
N ARG A 59 3.04 10.70 1.08
CA ARG A 59 2.11 11.65 0.46
C ARG A 59 0.65 11.17 0.48
N TYR A 60 0.38 9.94 0.94
CA TYR A 60 -0.97 9.36 1.03
C TYR A 60 -1.63 9.64 2.39
N GLY A 61 -1.82 10.93 2.72
CA GLY A 61 -2.55 11.36 3.91
C GLY A 61 -4.07 11.31 3.72
N PHE A 62 -4.65 10.12 3.53
CA PHE A 62 -6.09 9.97 3.32
C PHE A 62 -6.92 10.07 4.60
N ASP A 63 -8.11 10.67 4.47
CA ASP A 63 -9.17 10.57 5.46
C ASP A 63 -10.52 10.29 4.84
N ILE A 64 -11.47 9.93 5.70
CA ILE A 64 -12.86 9.71 5.32
C ILE A 64 -13.65 11.00 5.47
N PHE A 65 -14.36 11.34 4.41
CA PHE A 65 -15.26 12.48 4.34
C PHE A 65 -16.65 12.00 3.92
N GLY A 66 -17.67 12.78 4.27
CA GLY A 66 -19.05 12.50 3.91
C GLY A 66 -19.87 13.75 3.68
N VAL A 67 -20.90 13.61 2.86
CA VAL A 67 -21.87 14.65 2.54
C VAL A 67 -23.26 14.13 2.84
N SER A 68 -24.07 14.95 3.53
CA SER A 68 -25.48 14.65 3.75
C SER A 68 -26.33 15.17 2.59
N LEU A 69 -27.08 14.27 1.99
CA LEU A 69 -28.12 14.55 1.00
C LEU A 69 -29.46 14.86 1.66
N ALA A 70 -29.59 14.75 3.00
CA ALA A 70 -30.86 14.97 3.72
C ALA A 70 -31.29 16.45 3.81
N GLN A 71 -30.39 17.39 3.52
CA GLN A 71 -30.69 18.84 3.49
C GLN A 71 -31.49 19.26 2.25
N ILE A 72 -31.91 18.28 1.45
CA ILE A 72 -32.53 18.44 0.15
C ILE A 72 -34.03 18.11 0.30
N PRO A 73 -34.96 19.03 -0.03
CA PRO A 73 -36.40 18.77 0.05
C PRO A 73 -36.85 17.54 -0.77
N GLU A 74 -37.81 16.76 -0.25
CA GLU A 74 -38.27 15.50 -0.88
C GLU A 74 -38.98 15.70 -2.23
N SER A 75 -39.42 16.92 -2.57
CA SER A 75 -40.13 17.22 -3.83
C SER A 75 -39.18 17.70 -4.96
N GLY A 76 -39.14 16.99 -6.11
CA GLY A 76 -38.44 17.43 -7.34
C GLY A 76 -37.46 16.40 -7.95
N LYS A 77 -36.89 16.68 -9.14
CA LYS A 77 -35.86 15.80 -9.78
C LYS A 77 -34.57 15.82 -8.97
N LEU A 78 -33.81 14.71 -8.93
CA LEU A 78 -32.53 14.61 -8.21
C LEU A 78 -31.51 15.69 -8.62
N VAL A 79 -31.49 16.02 -9.92
CA VAL A 79 -30.64 17.08 -10.48
C VAL A 79 -30.97 18.45 -9.86
N ASP A 80 -32.25 18.84 -9.85
CA ASP A 80 -32.71 20.12 -9.29
C ASP A 80 -32.47 20.19 -7.76
N ARG A 81 -32.57 19.03 -7.12
CA ARG A 81 -32.34 18.79 -5.69
C ARG A 81 -30.88 18.99 -5.25
N MET A 82 -29.92 18.50 -6.03
CA MET A 82 -28.48 18.64 -5.74
C MET A 82 -27.86 19.97 -6.20
N LEU A 83 -28.60 20.75 -6.99
CA LEU A 83 -28.22 22.09 -7.45
C LEU A 83 -28.55 23.20 -6.43
N ALA A 84 -29.29 22.90 -5.36
CA ALA A 84 -29.58 23.88 -4.31
C ALA A 84 -28.32 24.14 -3.46
N ASP A 85 -27.91 25.41 -3.36
CA ASP A 85 -26.74 25.85 -2.60
C ASP A 85 -26.81 25.38 -1.13
N GLY A 86 -25.72 24.78 -0.61
CA GLY A 86 -25.61 24.45 0.82
C GLY A 86 -24.97 23.11 1.19
N LEU A 87 -24.50 22.28 0.25
CA LEU A 87 -23.80 21.03 0.58
C LEU A 87 -22.53 21.31 1.39
N VAL A 88 -22.40 20.65 2.54
CA VAL A 88 -21.22 20.72 3.40
C VAL A 88 -20.61 19.33 3.50
N GLU A 89 -19.34 19.26 3.15
CA GLU A 89 -18.50 18.10 3.42
C GLU A 89 -18.09 18.08 4.89
N LYS A 90 -18.14 16.90 5.52
CA LYS A 90 -17.69 16.67 6.89
C LYS A 90 -16.60 15.62 6.90
N ARG A 91 -15.53 15.87 7.65
CA ARG A 91 -14.52 14.85 8.00
C ARG A 91 -15.11 13.94 9.07
N LEU A 92 -14.98 12.63 8.90
CA LEU A 92 -15.62 11.62 9.76
C LEU A 92 -14.62 10.85 10.62
N THR A 93 -13.37 11.26 10.66
CA THR A 93 -12.27 10.53 11.29
C THR A 93 -11.26 11.49 11.91
N ASP A 94 -10.25 10.95 12.57
CA ASP A 94 -9.36 11.69 13.47
C ASP A 94 -8.48 12.77 12.80
N GLY A 95 -8.30 12.74 11.48
CA GLY A 95 -7.38 13.64 10.80
C GLY A 95 -5.90 13.27 10.97
N VAL A 96 -5.56 12.26 11.77
CA VAL A 96 -4.19 11.87 12.13
C VAL A 96 -3.80 10.56 11.45
N SER A 97 -4.63 9.53 11.54
CA SER A 97 -4.40 8.20 10.94
C SER A 97 -4.74 8.17 9.45
N VAL A 98 -4.20 7.23 8.67
CA VAL A 98 -4.61 7.08 7.26
C VAL A 98 -5.87 6.23 7.21
N ASN A 99 -6.99 6.82 6.77
CA ASN A 99 -8.31 6.21 6.84
C ASN A 99 -8.98 6.12 5.46
N TYR A 100 -9.57 4.97 5.14
CA TYR A 100 -10.21 4.73 3.84
C TYR A 100 -11.27 3.62 3.88
N ASN A 101 -11.97 3.42 2.75
CA ASN A 101 -12.97 2.37 2.52
C ASN A 101 -14.02 2.23 3.64
N ALA A 102 -14.79 3.29 3.86
CA ALA A 102 -15.74 3.40 4.97
C ALA A 102 -17.19 3.03 4.60
N GLN A 103 -17.95 2.59 5.59
CA GLN A 103 -19.40 2.41 5.54
C GLN A 103 -20.04 3.07 6.78
N LEU A 104 -21.05 3.91 6.53
CA LEU A 104 -21.93 4.39 7.59
C LEU A 104 -22.95 3.29 7.92
N VAL A 105 -23.01 2.90 9.19
CA VAL A 105 -23.87 1.82 9.68
C VAL A 105 -25.12 2.40 10.34
N GLU A 106 -26.28 2.05 9.81
CA GLU A 106 -27.58 2.63 10.20
C GLU A 106 -28.63 1.55 10.48
N GLY A 107 -29.79 1.94 11.01
CA GLY A 107 -30.96 1.07 11.16
C GLY A 107 -30.71 -0.20 11.98
N LYS A 108 -31.18 -1.34 11.48
CA LYS A 108 -31.09 -2.64 12.17
C LYS A 108 -29.65 -3.14 12.29
N GLU A 109 -28.80 -2.90 11.29
CA GLU A 109 -27.38 -3.27 11.30
C GLU A 109 -26.65 -2.56 12.45
N LYS A 110 -26.94 -1.27 12.66
CA LYS A 110 -26.42 -0.51 13.81
C LYS A 110 -26.83 -1.12 15.14
N GLN A 111 -28.10 -1.52 15.28
CA GLN A 111 -28.58 -2.17 16.51
C GLN A 111 -27.86 -3.49 16.78
N ASN A 112 -27.72 -4.33 15.75
CA ASN A 112 -27.00 -5.61 15.84
C ASN A 112 -25.53 -5.39 16.24
N LEU A 113 -24.84 -4.45 15.59
CA LEU A 113 -23.44 -4.17 15.86
C LEU A 113 -23.23 -3.57 17.27
N LEU A 114 -24.08 -2.65 17.70
CA LEU A 114 -24.04 -2.13 19.08
C LEU A 114 -24.29 -3.22 20.12
N GLN A 115 -25.24 -4.13 19.88
CA GLN A 115 -25.49 -5.28 20.75
C GLN A 115 -24.29 -6.22 20.81
N TRP A 116 -23.64 -6.47 19.67
CA TRP A 116 -22.40 -7.25 19.63
C TRP A 116 -21.28 -6.58 20.42
N LEU A 117 -21.06 -5.27 20.23
CA LEU A 117 -20.04 -4.48 20.93
C LEU A 117 -20.22 -4.54 22.46
N LYS A 118 -21.47 -4.36 22.93
CA LYS A 118 -21.82 -4.50 24.34
C LYS A 118 -21.49 -5.90 24.86
N SER A 119 -21.97 -6.93 24.17
CA SER A 119 -21.81 -8.32 24.61
C SER A 119 -20.37 -8.85 24.48
N SER A 120 -19.55 -8.23 23.62
CA SER A 120 -18.10 -8.49 23.53
C SER A 120 -17.29 -7.77 24.60
N GLY A 121 -17.91 -6.97 25.47
CA GLY A 121 -17.22 -6.15 26.48
C GLY A 121 -16.36 -5.02 25.91
N HIS A 122 -16.56 -4.64 24.64
CA HIS A 122 -15.80 -3.54 24.02
C HIS A 122 -16.38 -2.16 24.39
N VAL A 123 -17.66 -2.12 24.77
CA VAL A 123 -18.39 -0.88 25.11
C VAL A 123 -19.30 -1.15 26.31
N SER A 124 -19.39 -0.20 27.26
CA SER A 124 -20.25 -0.32 28.45
C SER A 124 -21.67 0.25 28.21
N ASP A 125 -22.62 -0.03 29.10
CA ASP A 125 -23.95 0.60 29.03
C ASP A 125 -23.91 2.12 29.25
N VAL A 126 -22.90 2.62 29.98
CA VAL A 126 -22.67 4.06 30.20
C VAL A 126 -22.27 4.75 28.90
N ASP A 127 -21.47 4.10 28.07
CA ASP A 127 -21.05 4.64 26.77
C ASP A 127 -22.21 4.76 25.77
N LEU A 128 -23.34 4.07 26.02
CA LEU A 128 -24.48 3.98 25.10
C LEU A 128 -25.75 4.65 25.64
N ALA A 129 -25.63 5.37 26.76
CA ALA A 129 -26.73 6.10 27.40
C ALA A 129 -26.94 7.48 26.75
N GLY A 130 -27.71 7.54 25.66
CA GLY A 130 -28.06 8.76 24.95
C GLY A 130 -28.21 8.48 23.46
N ASP A 131 -29.32 8.90 22.85
CA ASP A 131 -29.75 8.46 21.52
C ASP A 131 -28.61 8.47 20.49
N THR A 132 -28.21 7.25 20.14
CA THR A 132 -26.85 6.87 19.74
C THR A 132 -26.43 7.57 18.45
N GLY A 133 -25.31 8.30 18.43
CA GLY A 133 -24.89 9.02 17.22
C GLY A 133 -24.34 8.10 16.12
N GLU A 134 -23.63 8.66 15.15
CA GLU A 134 -23.23 7.97 13.91
C GLU A 134 -22.25 6.80 14.20
N LEU A 135 -22.41 5.69 13.49
CA LEU A 135 -21.51 4.53 13.58
C LEU A 135 -20.82 4.32 12.24
N LEU A 136 -19.49 4.29 12.25
CA LEU A 136 -18.66 4.17 11.05
C LEU A 136 -17.81 2.92 11.13
N LEU A 137 -17.87 2.07 10.10
CA LEU A 137 -16.99 0.92 9.89
C LEU A 137 -16.00 1.28 8.78
N TYR A 138 -14.69 1.15 8.99
CA TYR A 138 -13.70 1.62 8.02
C TYR A 138 -12.34 0.96 8.19
N VAL A 139 -11.41 1.23 7.27
CA VAL A 139 -10.02 0.80 7.35
C VAL A 139 -9.16 1.95 7.87
N SER A 140 -8.26 1.67 8.82
CA SER A 140 -7.28 2.62 9.34
C SER A 140 -5.90 1.97 9.40
N GLU A 141 -4.88 2.68 8.92
CA GLU A 141 -3.47 2.36 9.18
C GLU A 141 -2.97 3.21 10.35
N ARG A 142 -2.61 2.55 11.46
CA ARG A 142 -2.09 3.20 12.69
C ARG A 142 -0.76 2.64 13.19
N ASP A 143 -0.52 1.37 12.93
CA ASP A 143 0.71 0.62 13.29
C ASP A 143 1.42 0.10 12.03
N GLY A 144 1.32 0.88 10.94
CA GLY A 144 1.78 0.53 9.61
C GLY A 144 1.07 -0.68 8.96
N SER A 145 0.04 -1.23 9.62
CA SER A 145 -0.86 -2.26 9.07
C SER A 145 -2.27 -1.72 8.93
N ALA A 146 -2.93 -2.01 7.81
CA ALA A 146 -4.32 -1.64 7.60
C ALA A 146 -5.26 -2.59 8.34
N ARG A 147 -6.07 -2.06 9.25
CA ARG A 147 -7.03 -2.85 10.03
C ARG A 147 -8.43 -2.28 9.95
N VAL A 148 -9.41 -3.11 10.27
CA VAL A 148 -10.80 -2.69 10.40
C VAL A 148 -11.02 -2.01 11.75
N TYR A 149 -11.57 -0.80 11.70
CA TYR A 149 -11.96 -0.02 12.88
C TYR A 149 -13.45 0.30 12.85
N ILE A 150 -14.00 0.43 14.05
CA ILE A 150 -15.31 1.05 14.25
C ILE A 150 -15.12 2.35 15.03
N SER A 151 -15.74 3.42 14.54
CA SER A 151 -15.91 4.66 15.28
C SER A 151 -17.38 4.84 15.66
N LEU A 152 -17.64 5.10 16.94
CA LEU A 152 -18.95 5.52 17.44
C LEU A 152 -18.87 6.99 17.83
N PHE A 153 -19.65 7.84 17.15
CA PHE A 153 -19.77 9.27 17.43
C PHE A 153 -20.96 9.48 18.37
N LEU A 154 -20.74 9.95 19.60
CA LEU A 154 -21.77 10.17 20.61
C LEU A 154 -22.01 11.67 20.79
N ASP A 155 -23.25 12.15 20.62
CA ASP A 155 -23.58 13.55 20.87
C ASP A 155 -23.68 13.82 22.38
N GLN A 156 -22.76 14.60 22.92
CA GLN A 156 -22.84 15.13 24.28
C GLN A 156 -23.87 16.24 24.27
N GLY A 157 -25.11 15.89 24.62
CA GLY A 157 -26.25 16.80 24.58
C GLY A 157 -25.96 18.17 25.22
N LYS A 158 -26.60 19.21 24.66
CA LYS A 158 -26.55 20.60 25.14
C LYS A 158 -26.99 20.69 26.61
N ASN A 159 -26.07 20.50 27.56
CA ASN A 159 -26.31 20.78 28.97
C ASN A 159 -25.02 21.19 29.68
N ARG A 160 -24.70 22.49 29.59
CA ARG A 160 -24.31 23.34 30.73
C ARG A 160 -24.29 24.80 30.30
N ARG A 161 -25.34 25.55 30.66
CA ARG A 161 -25.26 27.02 30.72
C ARG A 161 -24.23 27.37 31.80
N GLY A 162 -23.15 28.01 31.40
CA GLY A 162 -22.20 28.68 32.32
C GLY A 162 -20.93 27.88 32.62
N ALA A 163 -20.02 27.78 31.66
CA ALA A 163 -18.59 27.64 31.92
C ALA A 163 -17.81 28.24 30.73
N SER A 164 -16.74 28.95 31.04
CA SER A 164 -15.86 29.67 30.08
C SER A 164 -15.24 28.70 29.06
N PRO A 165 -14.97 29.13 27.80
CA PRO A 165 -14.36 28.29 26.78
C PRO A 165 -12.84 28.30 26.91
N ASP A 166 -12.32 27.60 27.93
CA ASP A 166 -10.93 27.18 28.01
C ASP A 166 -10.95 25.77 28.60
N LEU A 167 -10.64 24.74 27.81
CA LEU A 167 -10.33 23.32 28.18
C LEU A 167 -10.16 22.54 26.85
N GLU A 168 -8.91 22.37 26.39
CA GLU A 168 -8.14 21.11 26.50
C GLU A 168 -8.80 19.90 25.84
N ALA A 169 -8.11 19.33 24.85
CA ALA A 169 -8.45 18.05 24.23
C ALA A 169 -8.61 16.99 25.33
N GLY A 170 -9.78 16.34 25.38
CA GLY A 170 -10.03 15.26 26.32
C GLY A 170 -9.08 14.08 26.06
N PRO A 171 -8.71 13.31 27.09
CA PRO A 171 -7.68 12.29 26.99
C PRO A 171 -8.15 11.13 26.11
N GLU A 172 -7.26 10.64 25.25
CA GLU A 172 -7.26 9.23 24.87
C GLU A 172 -7.23 8.40 26.16
N LEU A 173 -8.08 7.38 26.25
CA LEU A 173 -8.00 6.41 27.33
C LEU A 173 -6.75 5.54 27.10
N GLU A 174 -5.58 6.10 27.44
CA GLU A 174 -4.40 5.33 27.80
C GLU A 174 -4.67 4.60 29.11
N LEU A 175 -4.35 3.31 29.13
CA LEU A 175 -4.19 2.55 30.35
C LEU A 175 -2.97 3.09 31.11
N LEU A 176 -3.23 3.95 32.10
CA LEU A 176 -2.41 4.31 33.28
C LEU A 176 -0.87 4.39 33.10
N SER A 177 -0.33 5.63 33.09
CA SER A 177 0.74 6.01 34.01
C SER A 177 0.78 7.55 34.22
N GLU A 178 0.89 7.98 35.48
CA GLU A 178 0.89 9.39 35.94
C GLU A 178 2.18 10.13 35.54
N PHE A 179 2.12 11.44 35.22
CA PHE A 179 2.95 12.53 35.79
C PHE A 179 2.58 13.92 35.20
N GLU A 180 2.50 14.95 36.08
CA GLU A 180 2.03 16.34 35.84
C GLU A 180 3.10 17.32 35.33
N GLY A 181 2.69 18.44 34.67
CA GLY A 181 3.53 19.67 34.58
C GLY A 181 3.20 20.82 33.58
N SER A 182 2.29 21.74 33.97
CA SER A 182 2.25 23.24 33.80
C SER A 182 2.42 24.04 32.47
N SER A 183 1.30 24.69 32.05
CA SER A 183 0.97 26.12 31.76
C SER A 183 1.80 27.14 30.91
N LEU A 184 1.03 27.99 30.17
CA LEU A 184 1.18 29.41 29.69
C LEU A 184 1.17 29.53 28.15
N GLY A 185 0.49 30.44 27.44
CA GLY A 185 -0.39 31.59 27.70
C GLY A 185 -0.78 32.25 26.36
N SER A 186 -1.95 32.88 26.31
CA SER A 186 -2.73 33.35 25.13
C SER A 186 -2.13 34.46 24.23
N LYS A 187 -2.58 34.54 22.96
CA LYS A 187 -3.13 35.78 22.33
C LYS A 187 -3.90 35.49 21.02
N ARG A 188 -5.03 36.19 20.84
CA ARG A 188 -6.06 36.04 19.80
C ARG A 188 -6.03 37.24 18.85
N GLU A 189 -6.14 37.00 17.53
CA GLU A 189 -6.41 38.03 16.52
C GLU A 189 -7.53 37.55 15.58
N GLU A 190 -8.54 38.39 15.36
CA GLU A 190 -9.72 38.11 14.53
C GLU A 190 -9.45 38.38 13.04
N ARG A 191 -9.71 37.38 12.18
CA ARG A 191 -9.95 37.58 10.74
C ARG A 191 -11.15 36.76 10.29
N LYS A 192 -12.14 37.45 9.70
CA LYS A 192 -13.29 36.87 8.99
C LYS A 192 -12.80 36.04 7.81
N ASN A 193 -13.09 34.74 7.78
CA ASN A 193 -13.09 33.87 6.60
C ASN A 193 -13.79 32.53 6.92
N PHE A 194 -14.40 31.93 5.89
CA PHE A 194 -15.13 30.67 5.80
C PHE A 194 -15.08 29.74 7.02
N ARG A 195 -16.25 29.43 7.60
CA ARG A 195 -16.40 28.50 8.73
C ARG A 195 -16.07 27.07 8.30
N TYR A 196 -14.84 26.69 8.59
CA TYR A 196 -14.39 25.32 8.80
C TYR A 196 -15.17 24.73 9.99
N LEU A 197 -15.84 23.59 9.80
CA LEU A 197 -16.20 22.69 10.90
C LEU A 197 -15.15 21.57 10.89
N SER A 198 -13.99 21.86 11.44
CA SER A 198 -12.93 20.88 11.70
C SER A 198 -12.88 20.39 13.11
N GLU A 199 -13.63 21.07 13.97
CA GLU A 199 -14.21 20.42 15.11
C GLU A 199 -15.04 19.26 14.51
N ILE A 200 -14.58 18.01 14.74
CA ILE A 200 -15.53 17.03 15.28
C ILE A 200 -16.39 17.86 16.22
N GLU A 201 -17.67 18.12 15.88
CA GLU A 201 -18.55 19.02 16.63
C GLU A 201 -18.16 18.89 18.09
N THR A 202 -17.69 19.97 18.73
CA THR A 202 -17.04 19.95 20.04
C THR A 202 -17.89 19.28 21.15
N SER A 203 -19.12 18.90 20.82
CA SER A 203 -20.00 18.01 21.59
C SER A 203 -19.83 16.50 21.32
N LYS A 204 -18.99 15.99 20.42
CA LYS A 204 -18.99 14.56 20.05
C LYS A 204 -17.83 13.77 20.66
N LYS A 205 -18.14 12.80 21.53
CA LYS A 205 -17.18 11.77 21.98
C LYS A 205 -17.03 10.73 20.88
N VAL A 206 -15.80 10.41 20.48
CA VAL A 206 -15.52 9.33 19.51
C VAL A 206 -14.94 8.14 20.27
N LEU A 207 -15.57 6.97 20.13
CA LEU A 207 -15.01 5.70 20.62
C LEU A 207 -14.50 4.91 19.42
N GLN A 208 -13.18 4.69 19.36
CA GLN A 208 -12.52 3.93 18.31
C GLN A 208 -12.17 2.53 18.81
N LEU A 209 -12.58 1.52 18.07
CA LEU A 209 -12.37 0.11 18.42
C LEU A 209 -11.68 -0.59 17.26
N ASN A 210 -10.49 -1.14 17.54
CA ASN A 210 -9.80 -2.02 16.61
C ASN A 210 -10.46 -3.40 16.63
N LEU A 211 -10.91 -3.86 15.49
CA LEU A 211 -11.56 -5.16 15.35
C LEU A 211 -10.60 -6.29 14.97
N SER A 212 -9.30 -6.17 15.21
CA SER A 212 -8.32 -7.24 14.92
C SER A 212 -8.59 -8.58 15.62
N LYS A 213 -9.55 -8.66 16.54
CA LYS A 213 -10.09 -9.93 17.07
C LYS A 213 -11.03 -10.66 16.10
N LEU A 214 -11.37 -10.07 14.95
CA LEU A 214 -12.09 -10.66 13.83
C LEU A 214 -11.15 -11.36 12.83
N GLY A 215 -9.92 -11.71 13.19
CA GLY A 215 -9.02 -12.46 12.31
C GLY A 215 -7.55 -12.30 12.72
N SER A 216 -6.98 -13.39 13.22
CA SER A 216 -5.58 -13.71 13.58
C SER A 216 -4.63 -12.63 14.16
N SER A 217 -3.74 -13.05 15.06
CA SER A 217 -2.63 -12.21 15.54
C SER A 217 -1.50 -12.16 14.50
N GLY A 218 -1.14 -10.98 13.98
CA GLY A 218 -0.01 -10.80 13.08
C GLY A 218 -0.14 -9.60 12.12
N PRO A 219 0.88 -9.34 11.28
CA PRO A 219 0.84 -8.33 10.24
C PRO A 219 0.05 -8.85 9.04
N HIS A 220 -1.19 -8.41 8.90
CA HIS A 220 -1.99 -8.69 7.72
C HIS A 220 -2.77 -7.44 7.33
N LEU A 221 -2.93 -7.24 6.03
CA LEU A 221 -3.81 -6.23 5.45
C LEU A 221 -5.25 -6.65 5.67
N HIS A 222 -6.08 -5.78 6.26
CA HIS A 222 -7.53 -5.81 6.09
C HIS A 222 -7.97 -4.72 5.13
N ASP A 223 -8.90 -5.04 4.24
CA ASP A 223 -9.48 -4.06 3.34
C ASP A 223 -10.98 -4.27 3.11
N ARG A 224 -11.65 -3.22 2.65
CA ARG A 224 -13.02 -3.27 2.12
C ARG A 224 -14.07 -3.89 3.06
N PRO A 225 -14.14 -3.46 4.34
CA PRO A 225 -15.14 -3.98 5.25
C PRO A 225 -16.55 -3.54 4.82
N GLN A 226 -17.50 -4.48 4.80
CA GLN A 226 -18.92 -4.21 4.60
C GLN A 226 -19.76 -5.03 5.58
N LEU A 227 -20.71 -4.38 6.24
CA LEU A 227 -21.73 -4.98 7.08
C LEU A 227 -23.03 -5.11 6.29
N GLY A 228 -23.58 -6.32 6.27
CA GLY A 228 -24.92 -6.65 5.77
C GLY A 228 -25.61 -7.61 6.74
N GLY A 229 -26.84 -7.31 7.16
CA GLY A 229 -27.57 -8.15 8.12
C GLY A 229 -26.86 -8.26 9.47
N THR A 230 -26.35 -9.46 9.80
CA THR A 230 -25.52 -9.72 11.00
C THR A 230 -24.09 -10.14 10.65
N ARG A 231 -23.60 -9.83 9.43
CA ARG A 231 -22.29 -10.27 8.95
C ARG A 231 -21.42 -9.13 8.47
N VAL A 232 -20.18 -9.10 8.92
CA VAL A 232 -19.13 -8.23 8.38
C VAL A 232 -18.29 -9.07 7.43
N VAL A 233 -18.17 -8.62 6.18
CA VAL A 233 -17.24 -9.19 5.20
C VAL A 233 -16.09 -8.24 4.95
N TYR A 234 -14.90 -8.76 4.72
CA TYR A 234 -13.70 -7.97 4.47
C TYR A 234 -12.66 -8.83 3.73
N VAL A 235 -11.64 -8.20 3.17
CA VAL A 235 -10.48 -8.87 2.59
C VAL A 235 -9.39 -8.97 3.65
N SER A 236 -8.72 -10.12 3.74
CA SER A 236 -7.48 -10.27 4.52
C SER A 236 -6.39 -11.04 3.78
N THR A 237 -5.14 -10.78 4.14
CA THR A 237 -3.93 -11.47 3.65
C THR A 237 -3.35 -12.44 4.67
N GLU A 238 -4.11 -12.82 5.70
CA GLU A 238 -3.62 -13.68 6.80
C GLU A 238 -3.20 -15.09 6.36
N GLN A 239 -3.81 -15.64 5.30
CA GLN A 239 -3.49 -16.99 4.84
C GLN A 239 -2.44 -16.95 3.74
N ALA A 240 -1.25 -17.43 4.07
CA ALA A 240 -0.13 -17.54 3.15
C ALA A 240 -0.42 -18.48 1.97
N ARG A 241 0.23 -18.20 0.83
CA ARG A 241 0.32 -19.09 -0.33
C ARG A 241 1.70 -19.71 -0.42
N GLU A 242 1.74 -21.02 -0.66
CA GLU A 242 2.99 -21.75 -0.89
C GLU A 242 3.59 -21.43 -2.26
N GLU A 243 2.73 -21.26 -3.27
CA GLU A 243 3.14 -20.89 -4.62
C GLU A 243 3.43 -19.39 -4.73
N ARG A 244 4.50 -19.05 -5.45
CA ARG A 244 4.90 -17.67 -5.72
C ARG A 244 4.01 -17.03 -6.78
N ARG A 245 3.89 -15.70 -6.73
CA ARG A 245 2.99 -14.87 -7.55
C ARG A 245 1.52 -15.27 -7.47
N GLN A 246 1.14 -15.86 -6.34
CA GLN A 246 -0.26 -16.00 -5.96
C GLN A 246 -0.59 -14.99 -4.87
N SER A 247 -1.70 -14.27 -5.06
CA SER A 247 -2.15 -13.32 -4.06
C SER A 247 -2.67 -14.03 -2.81
N TRP A 248 -2.25 -13.52 -1.66
CA TRP A 248 -2.70 -13.99 -0.34
C TRP A 248 -4.09 -13.43 0.02
N SER A 249 -4.64 -12.54 -0.81
CA SER A 249 -5.96 -11.95 -0.57
C SER A 249 -7.04 -13.02 -0.57
N GLY A 250 -7.85 -13.00 0.48
CA GLY A 250 -9.07 -13.79 0.59
C GLY A 250 -10.17 -12.97 1.25
N VAL A 251 -11.41 -13.29 0.91
CA VAL A 251 -12.60 -12.74 1.54
C VAL A 251 -12.96 -13.57 2.76
N TYR A 252 -13.22 -12.88 3.86
CA TYR A 252 -13.63 -13.43 5.15
C TYR A 252 -14.99 -12.88 5.53
N SER A 253 -15.69 -13.62 6.40
CA SER A 253 -16.99 -13.27 6.95
C SER A 253 -16.99 -13.55 8.43
N THR A 254 -17.27 -12.51 9.22
CA THR A 254 -17.55 -12.64 10.64
C THR A 254 -19.03 -12.48 10.91
N SER A 255 -19.63 -13.44 11.60
CA SER A 255 -20.97 -13.28 12.14
C SER A 255 -20.92 -12.52 13.47
N LEU A 256 -21.73 -11.48 13.59
CA LEU A 256 -21.98 -10.77 14.85
C LEU A 256 -22.69 -11.66 15.88
N ASP A 257 -23.36 -12.74 15.46
CA ASP A 257 -24.05 -13.65 16.38
C ASP A 257 -23.07 -14.69 16.97
N SER A 258 -22.28 -15.35 16.10
CA SER A 258 -21.39 -16.42 16.52
C SER A 258 -19.98 -15.96 16.93
N ARG A 259 -19.56 -14.77 16.49
CA ARG A 259 -18.22 -14.19 16.67
C ARG A 259 -17.07 -15.02 16.10
N PHE A 260 -17.37 -15.90 15.15
CA PHE A 260 -16.36 -16.66 14.42
C PHE A 260 -16.14 -16.08 13.05
N ASP A 261 -14.86 -16.02 12.68
CA ASP A 261 -14.40 -15.64 11.35
C ASP A 261 -14.32 -16.89 10.49
N ILE A 262 -14.83 -16.79 9.28
CA ILE A 262 -14.79 -17.87 8.29
C ILE A 262 -14.21 -17.29 7.01
N ARG A 263 -13.16 -17.94 6.50
CA ARG A 263 -12.66 -17.65 5.17
C ARG A 263 -13.66 -18.17 4.13
N LEU A 264 -14.21 -17.27 3.32
CA LEU A 264 -15.15 -17.61 2.25
C LEU A 264 -14.43 -17.98 0.95
N THR A 265 -13.24 -17.43 0.73
CA THR A 265 -12.42 -17.75 -0.45
C THR A 265 -11.81 -19.15 -0.31
N PRO A 266 -12.03 -20.06 -1.28
CA PRO A 266 -11.45 -21.39 -1.24
C PRO A 266 -9.91 -21.40 -1.19
N ASP A 267 -9.33 -22.51 -0.73
CA ASP A 267 -7.89 -22.72 -0.85
C ASP A 267 -7.45 -22.72 -2.32
N GLY A 268 -6.29 -22.13 -2.60
CA GLY A 268 -5.79 -21.92 -3.97
C GLY A 268 -6.48 -20.81 -4.78
N MET A 269 -7.52 -20.15 -4.26
CA MET A 269 -8.21 -19.04 -4.94
C MET A 269 -7.92 -17.67 -4.32
N THR A 270 -8.12 -16.61 -5.09
CA THR A 270 -7.94 -15.23 -4.60
C THR A 270 -9.18 -14.44 -4.95
N ASP A 271 -9.72 -13.77 -3.94
CA ASP A 271 -10.85 -12.85 -4.06
C ASP A 271 -10.48 -11.45 -3.53
N PHE A 272 -11.06 -10.43 -4.17
CA PHE A 272 -10.92 -9.01 -3.86
C PHE A 272 -12.29 -8.34 -3.78
N SER A 273 -12.31 -7.15 -3.18
CA SER A 273 -13.43 -6.20 -3.27
C SER A 273 -14.82 -6.82 -3.04
N PRO A 274 -15.05 -7.52 -1.92
CA PRO A 274 -16.33 -8.17 -1.67
C PRO A 274 -17.44 -7.13 -1.48
N ALA A 275 -18.66 -7.53 -1.84
CA ALA A 275 -19.89 -6.82 -1.48
C ALA A 275 -20.94 -7.82 -0.98
N ILE A 276 -21.59 -7.47 0.12
CA ILE A 276 -22.59 -8.31 0.79
C ILE A 276 -24.02 -7.82 0.48
N SER A 277 -24.95 -8.76 0.29
CA SER A 277 -26.36 -8.47 0.06
C SER A 277 -26.99 -7.79 1.29
N PRO A 278 -28.06 -6.99 1.14
CA PRO A 278 -28.75 -6.37 2.27
C PRO A 278 -29.20 -7.37 3.36
N SER A 279 -29.61 -8.57 2.95
CA SER A 279 -29.96 -9.67 3.85
C SER A 279 -28.77 -10.19 4.67
N GLY A 280 -27.55 -10.02 4.19
CA GLY A 280 -26.34 -10.61 4.77
C GLY A 280 -26.08 -12.06 4.33
N GLU A 281 -26.88 -12.63 3.44
CA GLU A 281 -26.82 -14.05 3.08
C GLU A 281 -25.87 -14.34 1.91
N TRP A 282 -25.63 -13.36 1.04
CA TRP A 282 -24.86 -13.55 -0.19
C TRP A 282 -23.72 -12.55 -0.32
N VAL A 283 -22.59 -13.02 -0.82
CA VAL A 283 -21.43 -12.20 -1.18
C VAL A 283 -21.18 -12.33 -2.67
N VAL A 284 -20.86 -11.20 -3.30
CA VAL A 284 -20.23 -11.15 -4.62
C VAL A 284 -18.82 -10.60 -4.47
N ALA A 285 -17.84 -11.21 -5.11
CA ALA A 285 -16.44 -10.76 -5.06
C ALA A 285 -15.75 -10.92 -6.41
N ALA A 286 -14.75 -10.08 -6.66
CA ALA A 286 -13.88 -10.17 -7.82
C ALA A 286 -12.81 -11.23 -7.59
N SER A 287 -12.59 -12.12 -8.55
CA SER A 287 -11.83 -13.35 -8.34
C SER A 287 -10.94 -13.68 -9.53
N PHE A 288 -9.70 -14.12 -9.28
CA PHE A 288 -8.85 -14.71 -10.31
C PHE A 288 -9.20 -16.17 -10.63
N GLN A 289 -9.94 -16.88 -9.77
CA GLN A 289 -10.35 -18.29 -9.99
C GLN A 289 -9.19 -19.23 -10.31
N GLY A 290 -8.02 -18.99 -9.73
CA GLY A 290 -6.83 -19.80 -10.00
C GLY A 290 -6.12 -19.49 -11.33
N LYS A 291 -6.57 -18.50 -12.12
CA LYS A 291 -5.78 -17.96 -13.25
C LYS A 291 -4.43 -17.39 -12.79
N GLY A 292 -4.33 -17.01 -11.51
CA GLY A 292 -3.17 -16.35 -10.93
C GLY A 292 -3.03 -14.91 -11.43
N TRP A 293 -2.08 -14.17 -10.85
CA TRP A 293 -1.73 -12.84 -11.32
C TRP A 293 -0.62 -12.94 -12.36
N GLN A 294 -0.85 -12.40 -13.56
CA GLN A 294 0.13 -12.46 -14.66
C GLN A 294 1.03 -11.23 -14.70
N GLY A 295 0.73 -10.18 -13.92
CA GLY A 295 1.48 -8.91 -13.92
C GLY A 295 0.63 -7.70 -14.26
N GLU A 296 -0.69 -7.86 -14.24
CA GLU A 296 -1.64 -6.80 -14.46
C GLU A 296 -1.51 -5.74 -13.36
N VAL A 297 -1.29 -4.48 -13.76
CA VAL A 297 -1.17 -3.34 -12.84
C VAL A 297 -2.24 -2.26 -13.08
N ARG A 298 -3.03 -2.37 -14.15
CA ARG A 298 -4.08 -1.38 -14.51
C ARG A 298 -5.49 -1.91 -14.26
N ALA A 299 -5.84 -2.99 -14.96
CA ALA A 299 -7.10 -3.69 -14.87
C ALA A 299 -6.79 -5.14 -14.52
N LEU A 300 -7.37 -5.65 -13.44
CA LEU A 300 -7.21 -7.05 -13.10
C LEU A 300 -8.12 -7.89 -13.99
N ASP A 301 -7.64 -9.02 -14.50
CA ASP A 301 -8.44 -10.00 -15.24
C ASP A 301 -9.31 -10.85 -14.29
N THR A 302 -10.11 -10.17 -13.47
CA THR A 302 -10.98 -10.79 -12.48
C THR A 302 -12.39 -11.01 -13.02
N ASP A 303 -12.99 -12.11 -12.61
CA ASP A 303 -14.40 -12.42 -12.84
C ASP A 303 -15.19 -12.21 -11.55
N LEU A 304 -16.49 -11.93 -11.63
CA LEU A 304 -17.33 -11.81 -10.43
C LEU A 304 -17.99 -13.13 -10.08
N TYR A 305 -17.90 -13.50 -8.82
CA TYR A 305 -18.51 -14.72 -8.28
C TYR A 305 -19.43 -14.43 -7.12
N LEU A 306 -20.61 -15.03 -7.15
CA LEU A 306 -21.60 -15.03 -6.09
C LEU A 306 -21.45 -16.30 -5.25
N PHE A 307 -21.50 -16.19 -3.92
CA PHE A 307 -21.44 -17.32 -2.99
C PHE A 307 -22.10 -16.98 -1.65
N SER A 308 -22.37 -18.02 -0.87
CA SER A 308 -22.93 -17.92 0.48
C SER A 308 -22.00 -17.14 1.41
N ALA A 309 -22.54 -16.12 2.10
CA ALA A 309 -21.82 -15.35 3.11
C ALA A 309 -21.54 -16.14 4.39
N LYS A 310 -22.18 -17.30 4.55
CA LYS A 310 -22.06 -18.16 5.73
C LYS A 310 -20.81 -19.03 5.70
N ASP A 311 -20.47 -19.56 4.54
CA ASP A 311 -19.47 -20.63 4.40
C ASP A 311 -18.78 -20.68 3.02
N GLY A 312 -19.07 -19.75 2.11
CA GLY A 312 -18.46 -19.72 0.77
C GLY A 312 -19.03 -20.76 -0.20
N SER A 313 -20.05 -21.53 0.21
CA SER A 313 -20.71 -22.52 -0.64
C SER A 313 -21.52 -21.88 -1.77
N ASN A 314 -21.99 -22.72 -2.71
CA ASN A 314 -22.82 -22.28 -3.85
C ASN A 314 -22.15 -21.22 -4.74
N ARG A 315 -20.83 -21.31 -4.87
CA ARG A 315 -20.02 -20.39 -5.67
C ARG A 315 -20.35 -20.48 -7.16
N ARG A 316 -20.80 -19.38 -7.75
CA ARG A 316 -21.27 -19.28 -9.14
C ARG A 316 -20.68 -18.06 -9.83
N LEU A 317 -20.22 -18.23 -11.07
CA LEU A 317 -19.84 -17.12 -11.94
C LEU A 317 -21.09 -16.28 -12.24
N VAL A 318 -21.01 -14.96 -12.04
CA VAL A 318 -22.09 -14.05 -12.42
C VAL A 318 -21.75 -13.18 -13.63
N THR A 319 -20.48 -12.83 -13.83
CA THR A 319 -20.01 -12.16 -15.05
C THR A 319 -18.50 -12.23 -15.16
N LYS A 320 -17.98 -12.01 -16.36
CA LYS A 320 -16.54 -11.97 -16.66
C LYS A 320 -15.98 -10.56 -16.67
N ASN A 321 -14.70 -10.44 -16.37
CA ASN A 321 -13.92 -9.21 -16.43
C ASN A 321 -14.49 -8.08 -15.55
N GLY A 322 -15.06 -8.41 -14.40
CA GLY A 322 -15.69 -7.47 -13.49
C GLY A 322 -14.89 -7.26 -12.21
N GLY A 323 -14.98 -6.06 -11.67
CA GLY A 323 -14.38 -5.68 -10.39
C GLY A 323 -15.32 -4.81 -9.57
N TRP A 324 -15.00 -4.67 -8.29
CA TRP A 324 -15.67 -3.73 -7.38
C TRP A 324 -17.22 -3.73 -7.43
N PRO A 325 -17.85 -4.87 -7.10
CA PRO A 325 -19.29 -4.96 -7.06
C PRO A 325 -19.90 -4.14 -5.91
N THR A 326 -21.19 -3.81 -6.05
CA THR A 326 -22.07 -3.29 -5.00
C THR A 326 -23.48 -3.81 -5.22
N TRP A 327 -24.14 -4.26 -4.15
CA TRP A 327 -25.56 -4.61 -4.22
C TRP A 327 -26.42 -3.35 -4.21
N LYS A 328 -27.52 -3.34 -4.95
CA LYS A 328 -28.61 -2.36 -4.79
C LYS A 328 -29.72 -2.91 -3.90
N ASP A 329 -30.14 -4.14 -4.18
CA ASP A 329 -31.17 -4.89 -3.48
C ASP A 329 -30.76 -6.38 -3.44
N GLU A 330 -31.69 -7.32 -3.30
CA GLU A 330 -31.38 -8.76 -3.21
C GLU A 330 -31.09 -9.43 -4.57
N SER A 331 -31.34 -8.77 -5.70
CA SER A 331 -31.14 -9.34 -7.04
C SER A 331 -30.36 -8.45 -8.00
N THR A 332 -30.14 -7.19 -7.66
CA THR A 332 -29.45 -6.22 -8.51
C THR A 332 -28.06 -5.89 -8.01
N ILE A 333 -27.05 -6.08 -8.86
CA ILE A 333 -25.64 -5.79 -8.58
C ILE A 333 -25.13 -4.79 -9.61
N PHE A 334 -24.37 -3.78 -9.17
CA PHE A 334 -23.58 -2.92 -10.05
C PHE A 334 -22.11 -3.22 -9.88
N PHE A 335 -21.32 -3.10 -10.94
CA PHE A 335 -19.88 -3.34 -10.91
C PHE A 335 -19.17 -2.52 -11.99
N HIS A 336 -17.85 -2.36 -11.88
CA HIS A 336 -17.08 -1.70 -12.94
C HIS A 336 -16.40 -2.69 -13.88
N ARG A 337 -16.18 -2.26 -15.12
CA ARG A 337 -15.39 -2.98 -16.12
C ARG A 337 -14.96 -2.00 -17.21
N GLN A 338 -13.81 -2.25 -17.84
CA GLN A 338 -13.46 -1.56 -19.08
C GLN A 338 -14.32 -2.09 -20.22
N ALA A 339 -15.13 -1.22 -20.83
CA ALA A 339 -15.94 -1.58 -21.99
C ALA A 339 -15.09 -1.70 -23.26
N ASP A 340 -15.66 -2.28 -24.33
CA ASP A 340 -14.98 -2.49 -25.63
C ASP A 340 -14.46 -1.20 -26.29
N ASP A 341 -15.03 -0.06 -25.91
CA ASP A 341 -14.60 1.27 -26.35
C ASP A 341 -13.48 1.89 -25.48
N GLY A 342 -12.90 1.11 -24.57
CA GLY A 342 -11.79 1.52 -23.70
C GLY A 342 -12.21 2.28 -22.45
N TRP A 343 -13.49 2.67 -22.31
CA TRP A 343 -13.95 3.40 -21.13
C TRP A 343 -14.31 2.45 -19.98
N TRP A 344 -13.62 2.61 -18.84
CA TRP A 344 -14.13 2.15 -17.55
C TRP A 344 -15.57 2.63 -17.35
N SER A 345 -16.47 1.69 -17.15
CA SER A 345 -17.91 1.93 -17.10
C SER A 345 -18.55 1.07 -16.02
N ILE A 346 -19.72 1.50 -15.56
CA ILE A 346 -20.54 0.71 -14.65
C ILE A 346 -21.51 -0.14 -15.46
N PHE A 347 -21.60 -1.41 -15.09
CA PHE A 347 -22.55 -2.38 -15.59
C PHE A 347 -23.49 -2.79 -14.47
N LYS A 348 -24.70 -3.21 -14.85
CA LYS A 348 -25.72 -3.75 -13.95
C LYS A 348 -25.97 -5.21 -14.30
N LEU A 349 -26.05 -6.03 -13.27
CA LEU A 349 -26.50 -7.42 -13.33
C LEU A 349 -27.84 -7.52 -12.60
N THR A 350 -28.78 -8.25 -13.19
CA THR A 350 -30.03 -8.64 -12.55
C THR A 350 -30.09 -10.16 -12.47
N LEU A 351 -30.09 -10.68 -11.23
CA LEU A 351 -30.21 -12.10 -10.94
C LEU A 351 -31.68 -12.56 -11.08
N PRO A 352 -31.94 -13.81 -11.50
CA PRO A 352 -33.29 -14.37 -11.54
C PRO A 352 -33.99 -14.35 -10.17
N GLU A 353 -35.30 -14.12 -10.11
CA GLU A 353 -36.02 -13.96 -8.83
C GLU A 353 -35.92 -15.18 -7.89
N ASP A 354 -35.78 -16.39 -8.45
CA ASP A 354 -35.71 -17.66 -7.72
C ASP A 354 -34.29 -18.21 -7.57
N PHE A 355 -33.26 -17.40 -7.85
CA PHE A 355 -31.85 -17.81 -7.80
C PHE A 355 -31.46 -18.40 -6.45
N THR A 356 -32.13 -17.98 -5.37
CA THR A 356 -31.90 -18.45 -4.00
C THR A 356 -32.42 -19.86 -3.76
N MET A 357 -33.44 -20.32 -4.50
CA MET A 357 -34.02 -21.66 -4.37
C MET A 357 -33.49 -22.63 -5.42
N ASN A 358 -33.45 -22.21 -6.69
CA ASN A 358 -33.14 -23.08 -7.83
C ASN A 358 -31.73 -22.86 -8.38
N GLY A 359 -31.06 -21.79 -7.92
CA GLY A 359 -29.86 -21.32 -8.59
C GLY A 359 -30.16 -20.69 -9.94
N PHE A 360 -29.12 -20.54 -10.75
CA PHE A 360 -29.18 -20.01 -12.11
C PHE A 360 -28.04 -20.57 -12.96
N THR A 361 -28.21 -20.49 -14.27
CA THR A 361 -27.22 -20.70 -15.32
C THR A 361 -26.74 -19.35 -15.87
N GLU A 362 -25.55 -19.32 -16.50
CA GLU A 362 -24.90 -18.07 -16.96
C GLU A 362 -25.78 -17.24 -17.92
N GLY A 363 -26.67 -17.88 -18.69
CA GLY A 363 -27.55 -17.21 -19.65
C GLY A 363 -28.82 -16.58 -19.07
N GLU A 364 -29.11 -16.79 -17.78
CA GLU A 364 -30.31 -16.25 -17.12
C GLU A 364 -30.06 -14.88 -16.47
N ILE A 365 -28.79 -14.47 -16.36
CA ILE A 365 -28.40 -13.18 -15.81
C ILE A 365 -28.54 -12.11 -16.88
N GLN A 366 -29.29 -11.06 -16.57
CA GLN A 366 -29.37 -9.89 -17.46
C GLN A 366 -28.26 -8.92 -17.13
N GLU A 367 -27.39 -8.66 -18.11
CA GLU A 367 -26.28 -7.73 -17.99
C GLU A 367 -26.45 -6.55 -18.96
N GLU A 368 -26.29 -5.33 -18.45
CA GLU A 368 -26.34 -4.11 -19.28
C GLU A 368 -25.30 -3.08 -18.83
N ARG A 369 -24.71 -2.35 -19.80
CA ARG A 369 -23.88 -1.18 -19.50
C ARG A 369 -24.78 -0.01 -19.13
N VAL A 370 -24.49 0.60 -17.99
CA VAL A 370 -25.34 1.64 -17.38
C VAL A 370 -24.81 3.04 -17.65
N THR A 371 -23.49 3.25 -17.53
CA THR A 371 -22.87 4.57 -17.76
C THR A 371 -22.40 4.73 -19.21
N PRO A 372 -22.60 5.90 -19.83
CA PRO A 372 -22.16 6.18 -21.19
C PRO A 372 -20.62 6.30 -21.30
N PRO A 373 -20.05 6.17 -22.52
CA PRO A 373 -18.66 6.51 -22.77
C PRO A 373 -18.38 8.01 -22.62
N GLY A 374 -17.09 8.39 -22.68
CA GLY A 374 -16.63 9.79 -22.57
C GLY A 374 -16.30 10.24 -21.15
N VAL A 375 -16.58 9.38 -20.17
CA VAL A 375 -16.16 9.53 -18.77
C VAL A 375 -15.80 8.15 -18.24
N HIS A 376 -14.63 8.02 -17.61
CA HIS A 376 -14.33 6.82 -16.86
C HIS A 376 -15.17 6.83 -15.58
N ALA A 377 -15.93 5.77 -15.33
CA ALA A 377 -16.70 5.56 -14.10
C ALA A 377 -16.27 4.25 -13.43
N MET A 378 -15.86 4.34 -12.18
CA MET A 378 -15.29 3.24 -11.40
C MET A 378 -15.85 3.22 -9.98
N THR A 379 -15.63 2.10 -9.31
CA THR A 379 -15.90 1.91 -7.88
C THR A 379 -17.32 2.30 -7.46
N PRO A 380 -18.36 1.67 -8.06
CA PRO A 380 -19.74 2.06 -7.82
C PRO A 380 -20.17 1.77 -6.37
N SER A 381 -21.09 2.57 -5.85
CA SER A 381 -21.84 2.31 -4.63
C SER A 381 -23.32 2.64 -4.85
N ALA A 382 -24.18 1.63 -4.71
CA ALA A 382 -25.58 1.74 -5.10
C ALA A 382 -26.48 2.27 -3.98
N SER A 383 -27.42 3.14 -4.35
CA SER A 383 -28.48 3.58 -3.45
C SER A 383 -29.49 2.46 -3.20
N LYS A 384 -29.76 2.18 -1.93
CA LYS A 384 -30.78 1.20 -1.50
C LYS A 384 -32.20 1.75 -1.62
N ALA A 385 -32.39 3.05 -1.39
CA ALA A 385 -33.71 3.69 -1.38
C ALA A 385 -34.04 4.47 -2.66
N GLY A 386 -33.03 4.88 -3.43
CA GLY A 386 -33.17 5.67 -4.65
C GLY A 386 -32.78 4.92 -5.92
N ASP A 387 -33.14 5.48 -7.07
CA ASP A 387 -32.78 4.96 -8.39
C ASP A 387 -31.52 5.64 -8.95
N TRP A 388 -30.43 5.53 -8.20
CA TRP A 388 -29.15 6.15 -8.54
C TRP A 388 -27.97 5.40 -7.91
N ILE A 389 -26.78 5.65 -8.43
CA ILE A 389 -25.51 5.14 -7.90
C ILE A 389 -24.52 6.28 -7.69
N ALA A 390 -23.67 6.20 -6.66
CA ALA A 390 -22.49 7.04 -6.55
C ALA A 390 -21.30 6.33 -7.22
N VAL A 391 -20.52 7.07 -7.99
CA VAL A 391 -19.40 6.53 -8.77
C VAL A 391 -18.22 7.48 -8.71
N ALA A 392 -17.00 6.94 -8.69
CA ALA A 392 -15.81 7.74 -8.91
C ALA A 392 -15.61 7.94 -10.41
N THR A 393 -15.54 9.19 -10.84
CA THR A 393 -15.41 9.57 -12.25
C THR A 393 -14.05 10.21 -12.52
N ARG A 394 -13.47 9.88 -13.66
CA ARG A 394 -12.32 10.58 -14.24
C ARG A 394 -12.72 11.08 -15.63
N ARG A 395 -12.79 12.40 -15.77
CA ARG A 395 -13.20 13.07 -17.01
C ARG A 395 -11.99 13.61 -17.77
N PRO A 396 -11.99 13.56 -19.12
CA PRO A 396 -10.87 14.03 -19.92
C PRO A 396 -10.48 15.49 -19.67
N GLU A 397 -11.45 16.35 -19.34
CA GLU A 397 -11.24 17.78 -19.12
C GLU A 397 -10.81 18.15 -17.69
N SER A 398 -10.90 17.23 -16.74
CA SER A 398 -10.40 17.44 -15.37
C SER A 398 -9.00 16.85 -15.23
N ALA A 399 -8.21 17.29 -14.26
CA ALA A 399 -7.02 16.54 -13.79
C ALA A 399 -7.37 15.60 -12.62
N TYR A 400 -8.56 15.77 -12.04
CA TYR A 400 -8.97 15.16 -10.79
C TYR A 400 -10.01 14.07 -11.00
N ARG A 401 -10.06 13.18 -10.01
CA ARG A 401 -11.11 12.17 -9.85
C ARG A 401 -12.15 12.71 -8.89
N HIS A 402 -13.41 12.65 -9.25
CA HIS A 402 -14.51 13.12 -8.42
C HIS A 402 -15.50 12.00 -8.14
N ILE A 403 -16.19 12.07 -7.01
CA ILE A 403 -17.44 11.35 -6.84
C ILE A 403 -18.58 12.13 -7.51
N GLU A 404 -19.36 11.42 -8.31
CA GLU A 404 -20.58 11.89 -8.95
C GLU A 404 -21.75 10.94 -8.66
N ILE A 405 -22.96 11.47 -8.68
CA ILE A 405 -24.18 10.65 -8.64
C ILE A 405 -24.66 10.43 -10.06
N TYR A 406 -24.85 9.18 -10.45
CA TYR A 406 -25.48 8.82 -11.72
C TYR A 406 -26.93 8.40 -11.47
N ASP A 407 -27.86 9.22 -11.97
CA ASP A 407 -29.30 8.97 -11.89
C ASP A 407 -29.70 7.96 -12.97
N LEU A 408 -30.18 6.79 -12.57
CA LEU A 408 -30.41 5.65 -13.47
C LEU A 408 -31.60 5.88 -14.41
N SER A 409 -32.62 6.59 -13.92
CA SER A 409 -33.82 6.94 -14.67
C SER A 409 -33.54 7.96 -15.78
N SER A 410 -32.88 9.07 -15.44
CA SER A 410 -32.60 10.15 -16.38
C SER A 410 -31.30 9.97 -17.17
N LYS A 411 -30.43 9.04 -16.74
CA LYS A 411 -29.12 8.76 -17.33
C LYS A 411 -28.18 9.97 -17.30
N VAL A 412 -28.28 10.76 -16.24
CA VAL A 412 -27.52 12.00 -16.05
C VAL A 412 -26.55 11.85 -14.89
N PHE A 413 -25.34 12.33 -15.12
CA PHE A 413 -24.33 12.53 -14.08
C PHE A 413 -24.56 13.86 -13.35
N ILE A 414 -24.48 13.80 -12.03
CA ILE A 414 -24.58 14.95 -11.14
C ILE A 414 -23.25 15.10 -10.39
N ARG A 415 -22.53 16.18 -10.69
CA ARG A 415 -21.25 16.53 -10.06
C ARG A 415 -21.47 16.76 -8.55
N LEU A 416 -20.90 15.91 -7.69
CA LEU A 416 -21.00 16.06 -6.23
C LEU A 416 -19.73 16.72 -5.67
N THR A 417 -18.60 16.03 -5.71
CA THR A 417 -17.37 16.47 -5.02
C THR A 417 -16.60 17.56 -5.74
N GLU A 418 -16.72 17.68 -7.07
CA GLU A 418 -16.11 18.79 -7.81
C GLU A 418 -16.61 20.16 -7.30
N ARG A 419 -17.85 20.23 -6.82
CA ARG A 419 -18.42 21.47 -6.25
C ARG A 419 -17.89 21.78 -4.86
N LEU A 420 -17.42 20.77 -4.13
CA LEU A 420 -16.94 20.86 -2.75
C LEU A 420 -15.43 21.11 -2.72
N ALA A 421 -14.68 20.34 -3.51
CA ALA A 421 -13.23 20.40 -3.63
C ALA A 421 -12.81 20.09 -5.08
N PRO A 422 -12.87 21.08 -6.00
CA PRO A 422 -12.60 20.86 -7.43
C PRO A 422 -11.16 20.43 -7.73
N ASN A 423 -10.21 20.76 -6.87
CA ASN A 423 -8.79 20.45 -7.05
C ASN A 423 -8.31 19.31 -6.15
N ALA A 424 -9.21 18.40 -5.77
CA ALA A 424 -8.90 17.23 -4.95
C ALA A 424 -9.39 15.94 -5.62
N HIS A 425 -8.58 14.88 -5.52
CA HIS A 425 -9.02 13.54 -5.89
C HIS A 425 -9.90 12.94 -4.78
N HIS A 426 -10.96 12.25 -5.20
CA HIS A 426 -11.88 11.53 -4.32
C HIS A 426 -12.05 10.11 -4.84
N TYR A 427 -12.00 9.15 -3.91
CA TYR A 427 -12.00 7.73 -4.25
C TYR A 427 -13.08 6.99 -3.50
N ASN A 428 -13.52 5.89 -4.11
CA ASN A 428 -14.16 4.78 -3.43
C ASN A 428 -15.41 5.20 -2.63
N PRO A 429 -16.45 5.69 -3.32
CA PRO A 429 -17.66 6.17 -2.68
C PRO A 429 -18.38 5.05 -1.93
N SER A 430 -19.14 5.43 -0.92
CA SER A 430 -19.99 4.55 -0.12
C SER A 430 -21.31 5.25 0.22
N VAL A 431 -22.41 4.71 -0.27
CA VAL A 431 -23.75 5.22 -0.02
C VAL A 431 -24.31 4.57 1.25
N SER A 432 -24.75 5.40 2.20
CA SER A 432 -25.43 4.91 3.42
C SER A 432 -26.66 4.08 3.09
N SER A 433 -27.06 3.14 3.95
CA SER A 433 -28.25 2.32 3.70
C SER A 433 -29.55 3.14 3.62
N SER A 434 -29.67 4.25 4.35
CA SER A 434 -30.77 5.22 4.18
C SER A 434 -30.72 6.00 2.85
N SER A 435 -29.62 5.90 2.10
CA SER A 435 -29.33 6.68 0.89
C SER A 435 -29.29 8.20 1.10
N LYS A 436 -29.09 8.63 2.34
CA LYS A 436 -29.02 10.05 2.72
C LYS A 436 -27.59 10.58 2.84
N HIS A 437 -26.58 9.72 2.79
CA HIS A 437 -25.18 10.11 2.87
C HIS A 437 -24.36 9.44 1.77
N VAL A 438 -23.39 10.20 1.25
CA VAL A 438 -22.34 9.68 0.38
C VAL A 438 -21.01 9.95 1.06
N LEU A 439 -20.30 8.88 1.37
CA LEU A 439 -18.97 8.90 1.96
C LEU A 439 -17.94 8.60 0.87
N TYR A 440 -16.71 9.02 1.09
CA TYR A 440 -15.56 8.75 0.22
C TYR A 440 -14.29 9.07 0.99
N HIS A 441 -13.13 8.69 0.45
CA HIS A 441 -11.86 9.15 1.00
C HIS A 441 -11.13 10.08 0.04
N ARG A 442 -10.40 11.03 0.62
CA ARG A 442 -9.56 11.99 -0.09
C ARG A 442 -8.43 12.47 0.81
N CYS A 443 -7.49 13.20 0.24
CA CYS A 443 -6.43 13.86 0.99
C CYS A 443 -6.97 14.76 2.11
N LYS A 444 -6.43 14.63 3.33
CA LYS A 444 -6.77 15.44 4.52
C LYS A 444 -6.59 16.94 4.32
N GLY A 445 -5.58 17.33 3.54
CA GLY A 445 -5.12 18.71 3.44
C GLY A 445 -5.69 19.54 2.29
N VAL A 446 -6.34 18.94 1.30
CA VAL A 446 -6.74 19.66 0.08
C VAL A 446 -8.15 20.23 0.23
N LEU A 447 -8.27 21.55 0.40
CA LEU A 447 -9.56 22.27 0.40
C LEU A 447 -9.48 23.44 -0.59
N GLY A 448 -10.25 23.35 -1.68
CA GLY A 448 -10.29 24.39 -2.70
C GLY A 448 -8.92 24.63 -3.35
N ALA A 449 -8.26 25.75 -3.02
CA ALA A 449 -6.94 26.13 -3.52
C ALA A 449 -5.82 26.07 -2.44
N SER A 450 -6.12 25.61 -1.23
CA SER A 450 -5.18 25.57 -0.09
C SER A 450 -4.88 24.14 0.31
N THR A 451 -3.60 23.84 0.56
CA THR A 451 -3.14 22.56 1.11
C THR A 451 -2.69 22.75 2.56
N THR A 452 -3.30 22.03 3.50
CA THR A 452 -2.85 21.99 4.90
C THR A 452 -1.84 20.85 5.08
N PRO A 453 -0.64 21.11 5.61
CA PRO A 453 0.33 20.06 5.89
C PRO A 453 -0.17 19.08 6.95
N PHE A 454 0.32 17.85 6.92
CA PHE A 454 0.19 16.87 8.00
C PHE A 454 1.58 16.34 8.35
N ALA A 455 1.73 15.92 9.60
CA ALA A 455 2.96 15.32 10.07
C ALA A 455 3.11 13.89 9.54
N VAL A 456 4.31 13.57 9.07
CA VAL A 456 4.72 12.21 8.70
C VAL A 456 5.95 11.88 9.54
N PRO A 457 5.92 10.82 10.36
CA PRO A 457 7.10 10.41 11.10
C PRO A 457 8.18 9.98 10.11
N LEU A 458 9.42 10.41 10.35
CA LEU A 458 10.55 10.00 9.52
C LEU A 458 10.74 8.47 9.56
N LEU A 459 10.54 7.85 10.72
CA LEU A 459 10.53 6.41 10.91
C LEU A 459 9.17 5.98 11.47
N GLU A 460 8.41 5.23 10.69
CA GLU A 460 7.14 4.64 11.11
C GLU A 460 7.37 3.17 11.47
N PRO A 461 7.15 2.76 12.73
CA PRO A 461 7.31 1.37 13.13
C PRO A 461 6.20 0.48 12.57
N LEU A 462 6.59 -0.72 12.12
CA LEU A 462 5.68 -1.79 11.71
C LEU A 462 5.84 -2.99 12.64
N GLN A 463 4.77 -3.78 12.75
CA GLN A 463 4.83 -5.05 13.47
C GLN A 463 5.79 -6.03 12.75
N SER A 464 6.82 -6.47 13.47
CA SER A 464 7.70 -7.54 13.01
C SER A 464 7.27 -8.89 13.58
N ILE A 465 7.30 -9.92 12.73
CA ILE A 465 7.10 -11.33 13.11
C ILE A 465 8.40 -12.07 13.38
N VAL A 466 9.54 -11.42 13.15
CA VAL A 466 10.87 -12.00 13.37
C VAL A 466 11.38 -11.50 14.73
N PRO A 467 11.56 -12.39 15.73
CA PRO A 467 12.05 -11.98 17.05
C PRO A 467 13.39 -11.23 16.94
N ARG A 468 13.53 -10.15 17.71
CA ARG A 468 14.74 -9.28 17.74
C ARG A 468 15.12 -8.64 16.41
N VAL A 469 14.21 -8.61 15.44
CA VAL A 469 14.32 -7.79 14.25
C VAL A 469 13.19 -6.78 14.28
N SER A 470 13.50 -5.49 14.36
CA SER A 470 12.50 -4.44 14.22
C SER A 470 12.37 -4.00 12.76
N LEU A 471 11.19 -3.47 12.40
CA LEU A 471 10.83 -3.15 11.02
C LEU A 471 10.28 -1.72 10.97
N PHE A 472 10.90 -0.86 10.17
CA PHE A 472 10.50 0.55 10.03
C PHE A 472 10.40 0.96 8.57
N ARG A 473 9.35 1.73 8.28
CA ARG A 473 9.22 2.49 7.04
C ARG A 473 9.90 3.85 7.23
N VAL A 474 10.69 4.27 6.26
CA VAL A 474 11.41 5.55 6.23
C VAL A 474 10.67 6.52 5.30
N ASP A 475 10.45 7.77 5.73
CA ASP A 475 10.09 8.85 4.81
C ASP A 475 11.29 9.28 3.96
N GLY A 476 11.45 8.58 2.83
CA GLY A 476 12.56 8.75 1.92
C GLY A 476 12.74 7.53 1.04
N MET A 477 13.91 7.38 0.43
CA MET A 477 14.24 6.25 -0.44
C MET A 477 15.68 5.78 -0.20
N PHE A 478 15.96 4.52 -0.52
CA PHE A 478 17.29 3.89 -0.41
C PHE A 478 18.03 4.16 0.91
N PRO A 479 17.43 3.78 2.05
CA PRO A 479 18.11 3.85 3.34
C PRO A 479 19.37 2.98 3.35
N SER A 480 20.37 3.36 4.15
CA SER A 480 21.49 2.51 4.55
C SER A 480 22.01 2.91 5.92
N PHE A 481 22.47 1.94 6.71
CA PHE A 481 22.96 2.16 8.07
C PHE A 481 24.48 2.36 8.10
N SER A 482 24.95 3.24 8.97
CA SER A 482 26.36 3.32 9.33
C SER A 482 26.86 1.98 9.89
N PRO A 483 28.17 1.69 9.86
CA PRO A 483 28.70 0.39 10.29
C PRO A 483 28.39 0.03 11.75
N ASP A 484 28.32 1.04 12.62
CA ASP A 484 27.92 0.90 14.02
C ASP A 484 26.40 0.93 14.23
N GLY A 485 25.62 1.20 13.19
CA GLY A 485 24.17 1.31 13.21
C GLY A 485 23.63 2.64 13.75
N SER A 486 24.46 3.58 14.20
CA SER A 486 23.99 4.80 14.89
C SER A 486 23.33 5.82 13.96
N LEU A 487 23.63 5.78 12.66
CA LEU A 487 23.15 6.71 11.64
C LEU A 487 22.46 5.99 10.49
N ILE A 488 21.49 6.68 9.87
CA ILE A 488 20.84 6.28 8.62
C ILE A 488 21.13 7.34 7.56
N ALA A 489 21.66 6.90 6.41
CA ALA A 489 21.71 7.70 5.19
C ALA A 489 20.52 7.33 4.30
N TYR A 490 19.84 8.31 3.72
CA TYR A 490 18.68 8.08 2.87
C TYR A 490 18.47 9.24 1.90
N LEU A 491 17.61 9.04 0.91
CA LEU A 491 17.26 10.05 -0.08
C LEU A 491 15.90 10.68 0.18
N HIS A 492 15.82 11.97 -0.10
CA HIS A 492 14.57 12.72 -0.20
C HIS A 492 14.69 13.67 -1.41
N ASP A 493 14.82 14.98 -1.20
CA ASP A 493 15.16 15.99 -2.23
C ASP A 493 16.67 16.25 -2.35
N GLY A 494 17.45 15.30 -1.86
CA GLY A 494 18.91 15.27 -1.76
C GLY A 494 19.28 14.02 -0.96
N VAL A 495 20.54 13.92 -0.52
CA VAL A 495 20.97 12.85 0.39
C VAL A 495 21.04 13.42 1.80
N TYR A 496 20.44 12.71 2.74
CA TYR A 496 20.39 13.07 4.15
C TYR A 496 21.03 11.99 5.00
N VAL A 497 21.59 12.42 6.13
CA VAL A 497 22.03 11.57 7.23
C VAL A 497 21.33 12.01 8.51
N THR A 498 20.90 11.05 9.32
CA THR A 498 20.21 11.29 10.59
C THR A 498 20.58 10.23 11.61
N ASN A 499 20.36 10.50 12.90
CA ASN A 499 20.42 9.47 13.94
C ASN A 499 19.27 8.48 13.80
N LEU A 500 19.41 7.27 14.39
CA LEU A 500 18.36 6.25 14.44
C LEU A 500 17.02 6.71 15.01
N ASN A 501 16.99 7.70 15.89
CA ASN A 501 15.76 8.25 16.46
C ASN A 501 15.17 9.40 15.61
N GLY A 502 15.70 9.62 14.41
CA GLY A 502 15.30 10.67 13.49
C GLY A 502 15.78 12.09 13.84
N LYS A 503 16.50 12.27 14.96
CA LYS A 503 17.06 13.58 15.33
C LYS A 503 18.34 13.90 14.56
N SER A 504 18.68 15.19 14.51
CA SER A 504 19.92 15.70 13.92
C SER A 504 20.05 15.43 12.41
N ARG A 505 18.93 15.49 11.69
CA ARG A 505 18.90 15.37 10.23
C ARG A 505 19.78 16.43 9.57
N ARG A 506 20.69 15.98 8.69
CA ARG A 506 21.62 16.81 7.94
C ARG A 506 21.57 16.44 6.46
N ARG A 507 21.48 17.44 5.58
CA ARG A 507 21.68 17.23 4.14
C ARG A 507 23.18 17.17 3.84
N VAL A 508 23.62 16.13 3.13
CA VAL A 508 25.03 15.89 2.79
C VAL A 508 25.31 15.95 1.28
N TYR A 509 24.26 15.96 0.45
CA TYR A 509 24.37 16.16 -1.00
C TYR A 509 23.09 16.78 -1.56
N ASN A 510 23.25 17.75 -2.48
CA ASN A 510 22.14 18.53 -3.06
C ASN A 510 21.68 18.02 -4.43
N GLY A 511 22.45 17.16 -5.10
CA GLY A 511 22.12 16.69 -6.44
C GLY A 511 21.14 15.52 -6.44
N THR A 512 20.63 15.19 -7.62
CA THR A 512 19.86 13.97 -7.86
C THR A 512 20.75 12.75 -7.67
N ALA A 513 20.30 11.81 -6.84
CA ALA A 513 20.99 10.56 -6.59
C ALA A 513 19.99 9.44 -6.36
N PHE A 514 20.48 8.21 -6.24
CA PHE A 514 19.77 7.05 -5.74
C PHE A 514 20.76 6.00 -5.25
N ALA A 515 20.31 5.10 -4.38
CA ALA A 515 21.11 4.13 -3.64
C ALA A 515 22.20 4.78 -2.76
N THR A 516 22.16 4.50 -1.46
CA THR A 516 23.21 4.89 -0.50
C THR A 516 23.91 3.65 0.05
N CYS A 517 25.20 3.77 0.37
CA CYS A 517 25.95 2.73 1.08
C CYS A 517 27.05 3.38 1.92
N TRP A 518 27.21 2.95 3.17
CA TRP A 518 28.30 3.42 4.02
C TRP A 518 29.60 2.68 3.73
N ASP A 519 30.72 3.40 3.78
CA ASP A 519 32.02 2.78 3.92
C ASP A 519 32.12 2.05 5.26
N ARG A 520 32.69 0.84 5.24
CA ARG A 520 32.75 -0.04 6.42
C ARG A 520 33.94 0.26 7.34
N LYS A 521 34.92 1.05 6.89
CA LYS A 521 36.15 1.37 7.63
C LYS A 521 36.40 2.87 7.77
N ARG A 522 36.17 3.65 6.72
CA ARG A 522 36.38 5.10 6.74
C ARG A 522 35.17 5.78 7.38
N LYS A 523 35.39 6.39 8.54
CA LYS A 523 34.35 7.11 9.30
C LYS A 523 33.77 8.25 8.46
N GLY A 524 32.45 8.44 8.53
CA GLY A 524 31.76 9.55 7.85
C GLY A 524 31.75 9.50 6.32
N VAL A 525 32.06 8.34 5.71
CA VAL A 525 32.06 8.19 4.24
C VAL A 525 30.82 7.43 3.76
N VAL A 526 30.08 8.04 2.81
CA VAL A 526 28.90 7.46 2.17
C VAL A 526 29.07 7.46 0.65
N TYR A 527 28.81 6.33 0.01
CA TYR A 527 28.75 6.21 -1.44
C TYR A 527 27.32 6.41 -1.94
N ILE A 528 27.19 7.05 -3.10
CA ILE A 528 25.91 7.28 -3.77
C ILE A 528 26.00 7.02 -5.28
N SER A 529 24.87 6.70 -5.92
CA SER A 529 24.75 6.79 -7.38
C SER A 529 24.21 8.18 -7.73
N ALA A 530 25.03 9.07 -8.28
CA ALA A 530 24.65 10.42 -8.68
C ALA A 530 24.19 10.43 -10.15
N GLY A 531 22.99 10.95 -10.38
CA GLY A 531 22.33 10.94 -11.69
C GLY A 531 20.85 10.54 -11.57
N ALA A 532 20.14 10.55 -12.70
CA ALA A 532 18.74 10.14 -12.72
C ALA A 532 18.60 8.62 -12.50
N GLY A 533 17.74 8.23 -11.56
CA GLY A 533 17.34 6.83 -11.37
C GLY A 533 16.69 6.26 -12.64
N PHE A 534 16.61 4.92 -12.74
CA PHE A 534 15.96 4.20 -13.86
C PHE A 534 16.43 4.56 -15.28
N SER A 535 17.56 5.26 -15.42
CA SER A 535 18.10 5.64 -16.72
C SER A 535 18.59 4.42 -17.54
N PRO A 536 18.67 4.56 -18.89
CA PRO A 536 19.24 3.55 -19.78
C PRO A 536 20.70 3.17 -19.44
N GLU A 537 21.21 2.10 -20.06
CA GLU A 537 22.53 1.52 -19.84
C GLU A 537 23.65 2.52 -20.08
N LEU A 538 23.53 3.33 -21.13
CA LEU A 538 24.54 4.30 -21.56
C LEU A 538 24.36 5.70 -20.95
N ALA A 539 23.33 5.91 -20.12
CA ALA A 539 23.11 7.20 -19.46
C ALA A 539 24.20 7.48 -18.42
N GLU A 540 24.64 8.74 -18.30
CA GLU A 540 25.64 9.12 -17.31
C GLU A 540 25.09 9.07 -15.89
N VAL A 541 25.54 8.06 -15.14
CA VAL A 541 25.34 7.93 -13.70
C VAL A 541 26.69 7.58 -13.09
N HIS A 542 27.08 8.29 -12.05
CA HIS A 542 28.40 8.17 -11.43
C HIS A 542 28.30 7.65 -10.01
N ILE A 543 29.32 6.91 -9.57
CA ILE A 543 29.50 6.63 -8.14
C ILE A 543 30.29 7.78 -7.53
N LEU A 544 29.73 8.43 -6.51
CA LEU A 544 30.42 9.45 -5.72
C LEU A 544 30.66 8.93 -4.30
N SER A 545 31.76 9.36 -3.70
CA SER A 545 32.05 9.24 -2.27
C SER A 545 31.84 10.59 -1.61
N ILE A 546 30.94 10.66 -0.63
CA ILE A 546 30.68 11.83 0.22
C ILE A 546 31.45 11.64 1.53
N PHE A 547 32.18 12.67 1.94
CA PHE A 547 32.96 12.71 3.17
C PHE A 547 32.28 13.59 4.23
N ASN A 548 32.65 13.41 5.50
CA ASN A 548 32.11 14.14 6.67
C ASN A 548 30.58 14.02 6.81
N ALA A 549 30.01 12.91 6.36
CA ALA A 549 28.57 12.66 6.37
C ALA A 549 28.02 12.48 7.79
N ASP A 550 28.88 12.15 8.76
CA ASP A 550 28.55 11.89 10.17
C ASP A 550 28.46 13.15 11.05
N GLY A 551 28.76 14.34 10.52
CA GLY A 551 28.68 15.60 11.28
C GLY A 551 30.02 16.26 11.59
N GLU A 552 31.15 15.60 11.33
CA GLU A 552 32.48 16.14 11.61
C GLU A 552 32.95 17.09 10.48
N GLY A 553 32.36 18.27 10.37
CA GLY A 553 32.72 19.32 9.39
C GLY A 553 31.85 19.33 8.13
N GLU A 554 32.12 20.25 7.19
CA GLU A 554 31.34 20.41 5.95
C GLU A 554 31.46 19.19 5.01
N PRO A 555 30.36 18.74 4.38
CA PRO A 555 30.40 17.60 3.50
C PRO A 555 30.98 18.02 2.14
N TYR A 556 31.81 17.16 1.57
CA TYR A 556 32.33 17.31 0.21
C TYR A 556 32.36 15.93 -0.45
N TYR A 557 32.55 15.89 -1.78
CA TYR A 557 32.48 14.64 -2.52
C TYR A 557 33.61 14.47 -3.54
N LYS A 558 33.93 13.20 -3.83
CA LYS A 558 34.86 12.75 -4.90
C LYS A 558 34.11 11.82 -5.85
N GLN A 559 34.24 12.05 -7.15
CA GLN A 559 33.76 11.11 -8.17
C GLN A 559 34.74 9.93 -8.29
N LEU A 560 34.21 8.71 -8.31
CA LEU A 560 35.01 7.47 -8.36
C LEU A 560 34.98 6.79 -9.73
N THR A 561 33.99 7.08 -10.57
CA THR A 561 33.83 6.50 -11.91
C THR A 561 34.13 7.50 -13.01
N LYS A 562 34.59 7.03 -14.17
CA LYS A 562 35.00 7.90 -15.29
C LYS A 562 33.80 8.42 -16.09
N ASP A 563 33.96 9.58 -16.73
CA ASP A 563 32.99 10.11 -17.68
C ASP A 563 32.83 9.18 -18.89
N GLY A 564 31.63 9.15 -19.48
CA GLY A 564 31.32 8.27 -20.61
C GLY A 564 31.30 6.77 -20.29
N SER A 565 31.38 6.36 -19.02
CA SER A 565 31.31 4.94 -18.60
C SER A 565 29.89 4.41 -18.40
N GLY A 566 28.88 5.15 -18.89
CA GLY A 566 27.47 4.78 -18.82
C GLY A 566 26.91 4.81 -17.40
N ASN A 567 25.94 3.93 -17.14
CA ASN A 567 25.16 3.96 -15.91
C ASN A 567 25.85 3.18 -14.79
N ASN A 568 26.62 3.89 -13.95
CA ASN A 568 27.28 3.32 -12.78
C ASN A 568 26.43 3.55 -11.52
N ALA A 569 25.95 2.48 -10.88
CA ALA A 569 24.97 2.59 -9.81
C ALA A 569 25.01 1.44 -8.80
N PHE A 570 24.25 1.62 -7.71
CA PHE A 570 24.09 0.65 -6.63
C PHE A 570 25.45 0.22 -6.03
N PRO A 571 26.22 1.16 -5.47
CA PRO A 571 27.49 0.83 -4.85
C PRO A 571 27.26 0.01 -3.56
N SER A 572 28.14 -0.95 -3.31
CA SER A 572 28.25 -1.64 -2.03
C SER A 572 29.71 -1.81 -1.65
N ALA A 573 30.08 -1.34 -0.45
CA ALA A 573 31.44 -1.42 0.06
C ALA A 573 31.78 -2.82 0.60
N SER A 574 33.01 -3.28 0.37
CA SER A 574 33.54 -4.48 1.00
C SER A 574 33.70 -4.27 2.53
N PRO A 575 33.54 -5.30 3.37
CA PRO A 575 33.67 -5.17 4.81
C PRO A 575 35.08 -4.79 5.29
N ASP A 576 36.10 -5.03 4.46
CA ASP A 576 37.47 -4.60 4.71
C ASP A 576 37.76 -3.16 4.22
N GLY A 577 36.80 -2.50 3.57
CA GLY A 577 36.88 -1.11 3.13
C GLY A 577 37.80 -0.86 1.93
N LYS A 578 38.29 -1.91 1.27
CA LYS A 578 39.23 -1.76 0.14
C LYS A 578 38.54 -1.61 -1.20
N TYR A 579 37.33 -2.15 -1.34
CA TYR A 579 36.67 -2.25 -2.63
C TYR A 579 35.22 -1.79 -2.58
N VAL A 580 34.71 -1.39 -3.74
CA VAL A 580 33.28 -1.14 -3.97
C VAL A 580 32.83 -1.98 -5.16
N VAL A 581 31.82 -2.83 -4.96
CA VAL A 581 31.08 -3.45 -6.07
C VAL A 581 29.97 -2.51 -6.53
N PHE A 582 29.74 -2.42 -7.83
CA PHE A 582 28.72 -1.58 -8.42
C PHE A 582 28.26 -2.15 -9.76
N ARG A 583 27.07 -1.76 -10.22
CA ARG A 583 26.60 -2.00 -11.59
C ARG A 583 27.22 -0.97 -12.53
N SER A 584 27.61 -1.36 -13.74
CA SER A 584 27.97 -0.44 -14.83
C SER A 584 27.34 -0.86 -16.15
N GLY A 585 26.83 0.11 -16.91
CA GLY A 585 26.32 -0.07 -18.27
C GLY A 585 27.37 0.11 -19.39
N ARG A 586 28.66 0.26 -19.05
CA ARG A 586 29.76 0.58 -19.98
C ARG A 586 29.92 -0.37 -21.17
N THR A 587 29.38 -1.58 -21.08
CA THR A 587 29.42 -2.60 -22.15
C THR A 587 28.16 -2.63 -23.02
N GLY A 588 27.24 -1.66 -22.84
CA GLY A 588 25.90 -1.71 -23.43
C GLY A 588 24.92 -2.62 -22.69
N HIS A 589 25.39 -3.29 -21.64
CA HIS A 589 24.58 -4.08 -20.72
C HIS A 589 24.98 -3.71 -19.29
N LYS A 590 24.01 -3.77 -18.37
CA LYS A 590 24.22 -3.51 -16.95
C LYS A 590 24.86 -4.73 -16.29
N ASN A 591 26.18 -4.75 -16.12
CA ASN A 591 26.90 -5.85 -15.44
C ASN A 591 27.62 -5.35 -14.17
N LEU A 592 28.14 -6.26 -13.35
CA LEU A 592 28.83 -5.90 -12.10
C LEU A 592 30.33 -5.68 -12.30
N TYR A 593 30.86 -4.69 -11.59
CA TYR A 593 32.27 -4.32 -11.55
C TYR A 593 32.70 -4.07 -10.11
N ILE A 594 33.99 -4.24 -9.84
CA ILE A 594 34.62 -3.92 -8.57
C ILE A 594 35.74 -2.91 -8.83
N MET A 595 35.80 -1.86 -8.03
CA MET A 595 36.86 -0.85 -8.07
C MET A 595 37.47 -0.61 -6.69
N ASP A 596 38.59 0.11 -6.65
CA ASP A 596 39.19 0.60 -5.41
C ASP A 596 38.25 1.57 -4.68
N ALA A 597 38.12 1.42 -3.37
CA ALA A 597 37.20 2.22 -2.56
C ALA A 597 37.63 3.70 -2.43
N VAL A 598 38.93 4.00 -2.48
CA VAL A 598 39.50 5.32 -2.25
C VAL A 598 39.77 6.05 -3.56
N ASP A 599 40.43 5.36 -4.48
CA ASP A 599 40.90 5.90 -5.75
C ASP A 599 39.98 5.55 -6.93
N GLY A 600 38.90 4.83 -6.68
CA GLY A 600 37.89 4.51 -7.69
C GLY A 600 38.49 3.74 -8.85
N GLU A 601 38.06 4.06 -10.07
CA GLU A 601 38.57 3.44 -11.29
C GLU A 601 40.06 3.70 -11.55
N GLU A 602 40.65 4.74 -10.95
CA GLU A 602 42.09 5.03 -11.08
C GLU A 602 42.95 4.09 -10.24
N GLY A 603 42.45 3.68 -9.07
CA GLY A 603 43.10 2.68 -8.20
C GLY A 603 42.98 1.26 -8.72
N GLY A 604 42.03 1.00 -9.61
CA GLY A 604 41.85 -0.27 -10.30
C GLY A 604 40.40 -0.58 -10.55
N LEU A 605 40.12 -1.26 -11.66
CA LEU A 605 38.78 -1.69 -12.05
C LEU A 605 38.83 -3.13 -12.57
N ARG A 606 37.89 -3.97 -12.10
CA ARG A 606 37.71 -5.33 -12.58
C ARG A 606 36.24 -5.59 -12.87
N GLN A 607 35.96 -6.17 -14.04
CA GLN A 607 34.64 -6.70 -14.36
C GLN A 607 34.39 -7.99 -13.58
N LEU A 608 33.26 -8.07 -12.87
CA LEU A 608 32.87 -9.22 -12.06
C LEU A 608 31.91 -10.15 -12.81
N THR A 609 30.99 -9.59 -13.60
CA THR A 609 30.07 -10.36 -14.43
C THR A 609 30.04 -9.83 -15.86
N SER A 610 29.65 -10.68 -16.82
CA SER A 610 29.56 -10.32 -18.23
C SER A 610 28.44 -11.09 -18.92
N GLY A 611 27.61 -10.39 -19.70
CA GLY A 611 26.61 -11.02 -20.56
C GLY A 611 25.49 -10.07 -20.98
N PRO A 612 24.64 -10.49 -21.95
CA PRO A 612 23.55 -9.69 -22.49
C PRO A 612 22.31 -9.67 -21.58
N TRP A 613 22.52 -9.33 -20.31
CA TRP A 613 21.49 -9.25 -19.27
C TRP A 613 21.83 -8.11 -18.30
N THR A 614 20.94 -7.88 -17.34
CA THR A 614 21.11 -6.91 -16.25
C THR A 614 21.43 -7.64 -14.95
N ASP A 615 22.60 -7.33 -14.38
CA ASP A 615 22.97 -7.61 -12.99
C ASP A 615 22.98 -6.27 -12.23
N THR A 616 22.29 -6.20 -11.10
CA THR A 616 22.08 -4.92 -10.38
C THR A 616 21.88 -5.12 -8.89
N MET A 617 21.87 -4.02 -8.13
CA MET A 617 21.56 -4.00 -6.69
C MET A 617 22.47 -4.95 -5.90
N ALA A 618 23.77 -4.88 -6.16
CA ALA A 618 24.75 -5.73 -5.49
C ALA A 618 24.91 -5.32 -4.02
N ASN A 619 25.08 -6.31 -3.14
CA ASN A 619 25.32 -6.12 -1.72
C ASN A 619 26.41 -7.09 -1.24
N TRP A 620 27.44 -6.53 -0.60
CA TRP A 620 28.55 -7.30 -0.07
C TRP A 620 28.17 -7.89 1.30
N SER A 621 28.41 -9.18 1.49
CA SER A 621 28.23 -9.85 2.79
C SER A 621 29.10 -9.23 3.88
N PRO A 622 28.66 -9.22 5.15
CA PRO A 622 29.46 -8.76 6.28
C PRO A 622 30.78 -9.54 6.46
N THR A 623 30.80 -10.81 6.05
CA THR A 623 31.99 -11.67 6.11
C THR A 623 32.97 -11.41 4.96
N GLY A 624 32.50 -10.83 3.86
CA GLY A 624 33.30 -10.53 2.68
C GLY A 624 33.34 -11.66 1.65
N GLU A 625 32.80 -12.83 1.99
CA GLU A 625 32.87 -14.06 1.19
C GLU A 625 31.95 -14.00 -0.04
N TRP A 626 30.80 -13.35 0.08
CA TRP A 626 29.75 -13.34 -0.93
C TRP A 626 29.33 -11.92 -1.32
N ILE A 627 28.89 -11.78 -2.56
CA ILE A 627 28.14 -10.64 -3.09
C ILE A 627 26.78 -11.16 -3.55
N ALA A 628 25.70 -10.66 -2.95
CA ALA A 628 24.34 -10.91 -3.40
C ALA A 628 23.92 -9.87 -4.42
N PHE A 629 23.18 -10.24 -5.46
CA PHE A 629 22.71 -9.30 -6.47
C PHE A 629 21.46 -9.82 -7.20
N ALA A 630 20.69 -8.91 -7.78
CA ALA A 630 19.53 -9.23 -8.60
C ALA A 630 19.97 -9.38 -10.07
N SER A 631 19.48 -10.42 -10.75
CA SER A 631 19.79 -10.67 -12.15
C SER A 631 18.59 -11.19 -12.95
N ASN A 632 18.45 -10.71 -14.18
CA ASN A 632 17.50 -11.25 -15.16
C ASN A 632 18.14 -12.22 -16.17
N ARG A 633 19.34 -12.73 -15.90
CA ARG A 633 20.14 -13.56 -16.84
C ARG A 633 19.43 -14.78 -17.42
N GLU A 634 18.52 -15.41 -16.68
CA GLU A 634 17.78 -16.58 -17.14
C GLU A 634 16.61 -16.20 -18.06
N SER A 635 16.10 -14.97 -17.94
CA SER A 635 15.03 -14.48 -18.81
C SER A 635 15.16 -12.96 -19.05
N PRO A 636 16.17 -12.53 -19.83
CA PRO A 636 16.46 -11.10 -20.02
C PRO A 636 15.30 -10.33 -20.64
N ALA A 637 14.46 -11.01 -21.43
CA ALA A 637 13.29 -10.43 -22.09
C ALA A 637 12.03 -10.36 -21.20
N ALA A 638 11.91 -11.18 -20.15
CA ALA A 638 10.70 -11.22 -19.31
C ALA A 638 10.70 -10.18 -18.19
N GLY A 639 11.83 -9.52 -17.92
CA GLY A 639 11.96 -8.57 -16.81
C GLY A 639 11.82 -9.20 -15.42
N HIS A 640 12.05 -10.52 -15.32
CA HIS A 640 12.06 -11.26 -14.05
C HIS A 640 13.47 -11.20 -13.47
N PHE A 641 13.57 -10.82 -12.20
CA PHE A 641 14.84 -10.78 -11.46
C PHE A 641 14.85 -11.88 -10.42
N SER A 642 15.95 -12.64 -10.40
CA SER A 642 16.27 -13.62 -9.38
C SER A 642 17.48 -13.14 -8.57
N VAL A 643 17.62 -13.61 -7.33
CA VAL A 643 18.78 -13.29 -6.50
C VAL A 643 19.85 -14.36 -6.68
N TYR A 644 21.08 -13.91 -6.91
CA TYR A 644 22.28 -14.73 -7.07
C TYR A 644 23.32 -14.35 -6.03
N LEU A 645 24.19 -15.32 -5.71
CA LEU A 645 25.42 -15.11 -4.98
C LEU A 645 26.61 -15.34 -5.91
N ILE A 646 27.68 -14.58 -5.71
CA ILE A 646 28.98 -14.75 -6.38
C ILE A 646 30.10 -14.39 -5.40
N HIS A 647 31.24 -15.07 -5.48
CA HIS A 647 32.42 -14.66 -4.74
C HIS A 647 33.01 -13.37 -5.34
N PRO A 648 33.71 -12.54 -4.54
CA PRO A 648 34.37 -11.35 -5.06
C PRO A 648 35.33 -11.64 -6.21
N ASP A 649 35.98 -12.81 -6.25
CA ASP A 649 36.88 -13.21 -7.33
C ASP A 649 36.16 -13.63 -8.64
N GLY A 650 34.83 -13.71 -8.63
CA GLY A 650 33.99 -14.09 -9.76
C GLY A 650 33.62 -15.58 -9.80
N THR A 651 34.10 -16.39 -8.87
CA THR A 651 33.77 -17.82 -8.78
C THR A 651 32.49 -18.06 -7.97
N GLY A 652 32.03 -19.32 -7.94
CA GLY A 652 30.93 -19.75 -7.07
C GLY A 652 29.56 -19.16 -7.41
N LEU A 653 29.37 -18.64 -8.62
CA LEU A 653 28.09 -18.06 -9.05
C LEU A 653 26.95 -19.08 -8.99
N HIS A 654 25.91 -18.80 -8.22
CA HIS A 654 24.71 -19.63 -8.14
C HIS A 654 23.46 -18.83 -7.78
N LYS A 655 22.29 -19.34 -8.18
CA LYS A 655 20.98 -18.75 -7.87
C LYS A 655 20.53 -19.19 -6.49
N ILE A 656 19.96 -18.28 -5.70
CA ILE A 656 19.40 -18.60 -4.37
C ILE A 656 17.89 -18.38 -4.30
N LEU A 657 17.33 -17.41 -5.01
CA LEU A 657 15.88 -17.15 -5.02
C LEU A 657 15.39 -17.11 -6.47
N SER A 658 14.49 -18.05 -6.80
CA SER A 658 13.99 -18.38 -8.15
C SER A 658 12.72 -17.64 -8.65
N ASP A 659 12.36 -18.01 -9.88
CA ASP A 659 11.78 -17.30 -11.03
C ASP A 659 10.25 -17.24 -11.10
N GLY A 660 9.56 -17.55 -10.00
CA GLY A 660 8.12 -17.36 -9.86
C GLY A 660 7.70 -15.91 -9.54
N GLY A 661 8.60 -14.93 -9.73
CA GLY A 661 8.43 -13.53 -9.35
C GLY A 661 9.70 -12.72 -9.54
N ARG A 662 9.68 -11.47 -9.12
CA ARG A 662 10.80 -10.55 -9.07
C ARG A 662 11.33 -10.51 -7.65
N ALA A 663 12.60 -10.82 -7.45
CA ALA A 663 13.29 -10.62 -6.19
C ALA A 663 14.44 -9.63 -6.41
N ASN A 664 14.38 -8.48 -5.74
CA ASN A 664 15.26 -7.35 -5.93
C ASN A 664 15.79 -6.80 -4.61
N HIS A 665 16.79 -5.93 -4.69
CA HIS A 665 17.41 -5.27 -3.53
C HIS A 665 17.82 -6.24 -2.39
N PRO A 666 18.58 -7.31 -2.69
CA PRO A 666 19.03 -8.23 -1.64
C PRO A 666 20.03 -7.54 -0.71
N ILE A 667 19.78 -7.57 0.60
CA ILE A 667 20.67 -7.03 1.63
C ILE A 667 20.90 -8.08 2.70
N PHE A 668 22.17 -8.35 3.02
CA PHE A 668 22.53 -9.32 4.06
C PHE A 668 22.11 -8.86 5.45
N SER A 669 21.68 -9.82 6.26
CA SER A 669 21.62 -9.66 7.71
C SER A 669 23.01 -9.38 8.29
N PRO A 670 23.11 -8.71 9.46
CA PRO A 670 24.39 -8.42 10.10
C PRO A 670 25.25 -9.66 10.40
N ASP A 671 24.63 -10.82 10.62
CA ASP A 671 25.30 -12.11 10.83
C ASP A 671 25.69 -12.84 9.52
N GLY A 672 25.26 -12.32 8.36
CA GLY A 672 25.51 -12.91 7.04
C GLY A 672 24.73 -14.18 6.72
N LYS A 673 23.79 -14.63 7.57
CA LYS A 673 23.06 -15.90 7.42
C LYS A 673 21.71 -15.76 6.70
N SER A 674 21.22 -14.54 6.55
CA SER A 674 19.93 -14.21 5.94
C SER A 674 20.02 -13.04 4.97
N LEU A 675 18.99 -12.87 4.16
CA LEU A 675 18.80 -11.73 3.26
C LEU A 675 17.42 -11.14 3.49
N VAL A 676 17.33 -9.81 3.54
CA VAL A 676 16.10 -9.07 3.28
C VAL A 676 16.07 -8.63 1.81
N PHE A 677 14.91 -8.66 1.17
CA PHE A 677 14.74 -8.30 -0.23
C PHE A 677 13.30 -7.84 -0.49
N THR A 678 13.09 -7.15 -1.62
CA THR A 678 11.76 -6.76 -2.08
C THR A 678 11.28 -7.77 -3.14
N SER A 679 10.03 -8.22 -3.06
CA SER A 679 9.50 -9.18 -4.02
C SER A 679 7.98 -9.16 -4.24
N ASP A 680 7.56 -9.48 -5.47
CA ASP A 680 6.16 -9.67 -5.88
C ASP A 680 5.66 -11.12 -5.67
N PHE A 681 6.29 -11.87 -4.76
CA PHE A 681 5.95 -13.28 -4.49
C PHE A 681 4.52 -13.48 -3.99
N ALA A 682 3.90 -12.50 -3.32
CA ALA A 682 2.47 -12.55 -2.97
C ALA A 682 1.60 -11.75 -3.96
N ALA A 683 2.09 -11.51 -5.18
CA ALA A 683 1.40 -10.77 -6.22
C ALA A 683 0.90 -9.40 -5.72
N ILE A 684 -0.40 -9.10 -5.93
CA ILE A 684 -1.05 -7.89 -5.45
C ILE A 684 -1.96 -8.19 -4.26
N SER A 685 -2.06 -7.26 -3.32
CA SER A 685 -2.91 -7.41 -2.12
C SER A 685 -4.23 -6.62 -2.18
N ALA A 686 -4.41 -5.74 -3.16
CA ALA A 686 -5.61 -4.93 -3.34
C ALA A 686 -5.85 -4.55 -4.80
N GLU A 687 -7.06 -4.08 -5.12
CA GLU A 687 -7.48 -3.72 -6.48
C GLU A 687 -6.90 -2.35 -6.92
N PRO A 688 -5.99 -2.27 -7.91
CA PRO A 688 -5.20 -1.06 -8.16
C PRO A 688 -6.00 0.17 -8.61
N VAL A 689 -7.07 -0.01 -9.40
CA VAL A 689 -7.86 1.12 -9.95
C VAL A 689 -8.56 1.93 -8.85
N SER A 690 -8.66 1.37 -7.64
CA SER A 690 -9.30 1.99 -6.49
C SER A 690 -8.41 2.88 -5.64
N LEU A 691 -7.12 2.96 -5.96
CA LEU A 691 -6.12 3.66 -5.18
C LEU A 691 -5.35 4.65 -6.08
N PRO A 692 -4.76 5.71 -5.51
CA PRO A 692 -4.01 6.70 -6.27
C PRO A 692 -2.73 6.09 -6.88
N ASN A 693 -2.48 6.36 -8.17
CA ASN A 693 -1.28 6.02 -8.96
C ASN A 693 -0.45 4.83 -8.42
N GLN A 694 -1.06 3.66 -8.30
CA GLN A 694 -0.38 2.48 -7.78
C GLN A 694 0.45 1.82 -8.88
N TYR A 695 1.77 1.91 -8.72
CA TYR A 695 2.73 1.11 -9.46
C TYR A 695 3.38 0.17 -8.44
N GLN A 696 3.19 -1.15 -8.60
CA GLN A 696 3.80 -2.18 -7.75
C GLN A 696 4.66 -3.16 -8.59
N PRO A 697 5.75 -2.70 -9.21
CA PRO A 697 6.66 -3.54 -9.97
C PRO A 697 7.40 -4.56 -9.10
N TYR A 698 7.67 -4.25 -7.82
CA TYR A 698 8.57 -5.04 -6.98
C TYR A 698 7.91 -5.66 -5.74
N GLY A 699 6.68 -5.27 -5.36
CA GLY A 699 5.90 -5.93 -4.30
C GLY A 699 6.28 -5.53 -2.87
N GLU A 700 6.49 -6.51 -1.99
CA GLU A 700 6.58 -6.36 -0.53
C GLU A 700 7.96 -6.76 0.03
N ILE A 701 8.21 -6.50 1.32
CA ILE A 701 9.46 -6.90 1.98
C ILE A 701 9.41 -8.36 2.41
N TYR A 702 10.46 -9.09 2.10
CA TYR A 702 10.66 -10.49 2.47
C TYR A 702 12.02 -10.70 3.16
N ILE A 703 12.07 -11.72 4.01
CA ILE A 703 13.31 -12.28 4.57
C ILE A 703 13.46 -13.73 4.11
N ALA A 704 14.68 -14.16 3.76
CA ALA A 704 15.01 -15.57 3.52
C ALA A 704 16.39 -15.91 4.10
N LYS A 705 16.67 -17.21 4.24
CA LYS A 705 18.04 -17.68 4.47
C LYS A 705 18.87 -17.53 3.20
N ILE A 706 20.20 -17.44 3.34
CA ILE A 706 21.11 -17.34 2.19
C ILE A 706 21.10 -18.58 1.28
N ASP A 707 20.60 -19.72 1.77
CA ASP A 707 20.34 -20.93 0.98
C ASP A 707 19.03 -20.86 0.15
N GLY A 708 18.29 -19.76 0.24
CA GLY A 708 17.02 -19.54 -0.46
C GLY A 708 15.79 -20.08 0.27
N SER A 709 15.97 -20.80 1.38
CA SER A 709 14.86 -21.38 2.15
C SER A 709 14.20 -20.38 3.10
N LYS A 710 13.01 -20.74 3.60
CA LYS A 710 12.24 -19.98 4.60
C LYS A 710 11.95 -18.52 4.20
N ALA A 711 11.67 -18.28 2.92
CA ALA A 711 11.18 -16.98 2.46
C ALA A 711 9.88 -16.63 3.19
N THR A 712 9.91 -15.54 3.96
CA THR A 712 8.82 -15.08 4.82
C THR A 712 8.49 -13.64 4.48
N ARG A 713 7.21 -13.35 4.23
CA ARG A 713 6.70 -12.00 3.95
C ARG A 713 6.66 -11.19 5.26
N LEU A 714 7.11 -9.94 5.21
CA LEU A 714 7.16 -9.04 6.37
C LEU A 714 6.16 -7.88 6.28
N THR A 715 5.80 -7.44 5.06
CA THR A 715 4.84 -6.35 4.88
C THR A 715 3.58 -6.80 4.15
N HIS A 716 2.43 -6.27 4.60
CA HIS A 716 1.11 -6.62 4.08
C HIS A 716 0.30 -5.34 3.86
N ASN A 717 0.42 -4.76 2.67
CA ASN A 717 -0.30 -3.54 2.33
C ASN A 717 -0.58 -3.44 0.82
N SER A 718 -1.21 -2.35 0.42
CA SER A 718 -1.58 -2.08 -0.97
C SER A 718 -0.52 -1.27 -1.72
N TYR A 719 0.72 -1.18 -1.25
CA TYR A 719 1.77 -0.33 -1.80
C TYR A 719 3.01 -1.13 -2.15
N GLU A 720 3.90 -0.51 -2.93
CA GLU A 720 5.23 -1.06 -3.17
C GLU A 720 6.15 -0.71 -2.00
N ASP A 721 6.73 -1.73 -1.38
CA ASP A 721 7.71 -1.58 -0.32
C ASP A 721 9.11 -1.93 -0.81
N GLY A 722 9.96 -0.92 -0.88
CA GLY A 722 11.35 -1.03 -1.28
C GLY A 722 12.01 0.33 -1.25
N THR A 723 13.32 0.44 -1.10
CA THR A 723 14.34 -0.61 -1.05
C THR A 723 14.78 -0.86 0.40
N PRO A 724 14.93 -2.12 0.87
CA PRO A 724 15.29 -2.38 2.25
C PRO A 724 16.77 -2.11 2.55
N ALA A 725 17.07 -1.99 3.83
CA ALA A 725 18.39 -2.04 4.43
C ALA A 725 18.31 -2.74 5.80
N TRP A 726 19.40 -3.36 6.23
CA TRP A 726 19.46 -4.08 7.51
C TRP A 726 20.62 -3.57 8.37
N GLY A 727 20.30 -2.88 9.46
CA GLY A 727 21.23 -2.34 10.45
C GLY A 727 21.54 -3.35 11.58
N PRO A 728 22.71 -3.22 12.23
CA PRO A 728 23.18 -4.17 13.24
C PRO A 728 22.56 -3.99 14.64
N ILE A 729 21.86 -2.88 14.88
CA ILE A 729 21.25 -2.56 16.17
C ILE A 729 19.76 -2.86 16.10
N PHE A 730 19.21 -3.49 17.14
CA PHE A 730 17.77 -3.54 17.37
C PHE A 730 17.30 -2.19 17.95
N LEU A 731 16.44 -1.50 17.19
CA LEU A 731 15.75 -0.29 17.66
C LEU A 731 14.38 -0.70 18.20
N ASP A 732 14.11 -0.42 19.48
CA ASP A 732 12.77 -0.60 20.05
C ASP A 732 11.84 0.46 19.45
N PRO A 733 10.67 0.07 18.90
CA PRO A 733 9.67 1.04 18.43
C PRO A 733 9.29 2.13 19.43
N ASN A 734 9.40 1.87 20.73
CA ASN A 734 9.09 2.85 21.78
C ASN A 734 10.20 3.89 22.01
N ASP A 735 11.39 3.69 21.43
CA ASP A 735 12.53 4.62 21.58
C ASP A 735 12.53 5.72 20.49
N LEU A 736 11.51 5.76 19.63
CA LEU A 736 11.37 6.79 18.61
C LEU A 736 10.96 8.13 19.21
N SER A 737 11.45 9.21 18.60
CA SER A 737 11.08 10.57 18.98
C SER A 737 9.87 11.06 18.20
N GLU A 738 8.85 11.57 18.91
CA GLU A 738 7.72 12.29 18.29
C GLU A 738 8.16 13.57 17.57
N ASP A 739 9.28 14.20 17.98
CA ASP A 739 9.79 15.42 17.32
C ASP A 739 10.34 15.21 15.88
N ALA A 740 10.46 13.96 15.40
CA ALA A 740 11.11 13.63 14.13
C ALA A 740 10.10 13.50 12.98
N GLU A 741 9.23 14.51 12.83
CA GLU A 741 8.17 14.53 11.83
C GLU A 741 8.46 15.55 10.72
N ASP A 742 8.33 15.09 9.47
CA ASP A 742 8.33 15.97 8.31
C ASP A 742 6.91 16.51 8.08
N GLN A 743 6.82 17.78 7.68
CA GLN A 743 5.57 18.33 7.18
C GLN A 743 5.41 17.96 5.71
N SER A 744 4.44 17.10 5.42
CA SER A 744 4.08 16.69 4.07
C SER A 744 2.74 17.28 3.66
N THR A 745 2.56 17.50 2.36
CA THR A 745 1.25 17.80 1.78
C THR A 745 0.75 16.56 1.07
N CYS A 746 -0.49 16.18 1.34
CA CYS A 746 -1.12 15.08 0.65
C CYS A 746 -1.35 15.51 -0.81
N ASP A 747 -0.58 14.91 -1.72
CA ASP A 747 -0.54 15.27 -3.13
C ASP A 747 -0.09 14.05 -3.93
N PHE A 748 -0.95 13.61 -4.85
CA PHE A 748 -0.68 12.49 -5.74
C PHE A 748 -1.45 12.69 -7.04
N ASP A 749 -0.80 12.33 -8.14
CA ASP A 749 -1.47 12.20 -9.42
C ASP A 749 -2.40 10.98 -9.42
N ASP A 750 -3.44 11.01 -10.25
CA ASP A 750 -4.16 9.78 -10.60
C ASP A 750 -3.30 8.95 -11.59
N ALA A 751 -3.73 7.71 -11.83
CA ALA A 751 -3.11 6.87 -12.85
C ALA A 751 -3.03 7.59 -14.21
N LEU A 752 -1.80 7.82 -14.71
CA LEU A 752 -1.56 8.54 -15.96
C LEU A 752 -2.29 7.95 -17.17
N TRP A 753 -2.49 6.63 -17.17
CA TRP A 753 -3.19 5.92 -18.24
C TRP A 753 -4.68 6.27 -18.32
N LEU A 754 -5.29 6.81 -17.25
CA LEU A 754 -6.67 7.34 -17.30
C LEU A 754 -6.77 8.67 -18.06
N ASN A 755 -5.64 9.35 -18.32
CA ASN A 755 -5.62 10.63 -19.04
C ASN A 755 -5.54 10.47 -20.57
N SER A 756 -5.45 9.23 -21.08
CA SER A 756 -5.23 8.94 -22.50
C SER A 756 -6.24 7.91 -23.00
N PRO A 757 -7.32 8.33 -23.70
CA PRO A 757 -8.35 7.40 -24.20
C PRO A 757 -7.87 6.45 -25.30
N ASN A 758 -6.62 6.54 -25.78
CA ASN A 758 -6.09 5.81 -26.94
C ASN A 758 -4.83 4.97 -26.67
N LEU A 759 -4.41 4.77 -25.42
CA LEU A 759 -3.36 3.79 -25.11
C LEU A 759 -3.99 2.43 -24.87
N GLY A 760 -4.46 1.80 -25.94
CA GLY A 760 -4.75 0.36 -25.94
C GLY A 760 -3.55 -0.42 -25.42
N THR A 761 -3.82 -1.46 -24.62
CA THR A 761 -2.92 -2.59 -24.31
C THR A 761 -1.43 -2.31 -24.52
N LEU A 762 -0.84 -1.57 -23.60
CA LEU A 762 0.62 -1.40 -23.50
C LEU A 762 1.01 -1.73 -22.06
N CYS A 763 1.29 -3.02 -21.85
CA CYS A 763 2.04 -3.54 -20.70
C CYS A 763 3.45 -2.95 -20.68
#